data_AF-A0A4P6ERS2-F1
#
_entry.id   AF-A0A4P6ERS2-F1
#
_cell.length_a   1.000
_cell.length_b   1.000
_cell.length_c   1.000
_cell.angle_alpha   90.00
_cell.angle_beta   90.00
_cell.angle_gamma   90.00
#
_symmetry.space_group_name_H-M   'P 1'
#
loop_
_entity.id
_entity.type
_entity.pdbx_description
1 polymer ?
#
loop_
_entity_poly.entity_id
_entity_poly.type
_entity_poly.pdbx_seq_one_letter_code
_entity_poly.pdbx_strand_id
1 'polypeptide(L)'
;MSKKGTKRFSSIFVSVLMAISMAPSAFATNYYNPSDQGPSLAGPPAGREYFPADPSELPSSEGLPDLFKFLDPSEGTDGYVTTKEQWDDRRSELSDLLQYYYYGYKHETDKSDVTYSGSFGTTNATLTVTVSNPDNDKSASYDVTGIYIPTYKEGVADEDLQPGETNIAPPYPFVIGVGGGVSANMRNAFLRRGYAVMNNPTNTIYSDNASRSGVYTTLYPFDKDTYEGDSGALMGWAWGISRTIDALENGAYEGLIDPTRSVVTGVSRNGKGAALAGAFDDRISIVVPVDPGQGGIASMRYTSEGRIYNYNVPDATTGSPNAASSNSNMNRSFFRNEKPTNLLSSSEAHWLDIKAEGFRNDVDKLPFDSHALAALIAPRPLLTFTGEGFDWLSSPSNVLATAAAKEVYEFLGAGDNIGIVVHDGAHAFQDRDHAYMLAIMDREFRGDHQSEQLQTEGPDTLGVTVNPPIRPAQTFSSVWDMSAYPFEVDSSYIQWSRPGKYTLYTTNELLTAGYAATVKAYSNAPRVQLDTGSGVYTADVKNGIATFNLKANQVTQGRYTLSTIGGDEDTQTVYLQCYDLTSILRTSITGDDTGDQRWVFGFTSKVDPDAIKMFANNTPIPASKNEGEEPGWILSYGASINTGYSSADADGSNVKHFFQDEVSDFPASYTANTNRVVRLEDVVLESLPNFNFQFSYDINMAKSVLKPSWPSTNIKIGPSPDWPVYPNKNTDTGERPEQLPWPATSLGAVAFNPDNAKITTQTNNVTIGFENPMDTQNIGFGTNFADDYTLSWNEDNTKLTIGFNHAVSAGSQLIIARLKDAAGNVNVQPYVFDLSPQSTGGDTGSHNPPSVTNPAQPEVPVQPEHPFVDIEGHWAAPYIESLAAQQYISGTGDGRFNPNGILTRAEIVQMLFNAFGKKAAADHALPFEDTVPGVWYTDAVAWAADQGIVTGYTTSRFGPSDPITRQDFTVILSRLAAMYHLDLKPAAQGQPFADDSLISGYAKDAVYQLQAAGIIGGKENHQFDPKGRATRAEAAKMLYLTLDKAGLIDPKYAVES
;
A
#
# COMPACT_ATOMS: atom_id res chain seq x y z
N MET A 1 -1.89 -30.77 -80.37
CA MET A 1 -0.81 -30.08 -81.11
C MET A 1 0.30 -29.79 -80.10
N SER A 2 1.26 -30.71 -79.92
CA SER A 2 2.61 -30.77 -80.54
C SER A 2 3.61 -29.87 -79.78
N LYS A 3 4.78 -30.31 -79.28
CA LYS A 3 5.58 -31.54 -79.39
C LYS A 3 6.78 -31.38 -78.43
N LYS A 4 7.19 -32.40 -77.69
CA LYS A 4 8.48 -33.18 -77.76
C LYS A 4 9.09 -33.09 -76.35
N GLY A 5 9.72 -34.07 -75.71
CA GLY A 5 10.18 -35.40 -76.08
C GLY A 5 11.32 -35.78 -75.12
N THR A 6 11.28 -37.02 -74.59
CA THR A 6 12.42 -37.92 -74.29
C THR A 6 13.46 -37.62 -73.17
N LYS A 7 13.52 -38.61 -72.24
CA LYS A 7 14.67 -39.48 -71.85
C LYS A 7 15.73 -39.02 -70.81
N ARG A 8 15.70 -39.77 -69.68
CA ARG A 8 16.73 -40.67 -69.08
C ARG A 8 18.02 -40.11 -68.44
N PHE A 9 18.29 -40.75 -67.29
CA PHE A 9 19.56 -41.15 -66.65
C PHE A 9 20.11 -40.36 -65.46
N SER A 10 20.50 -41.20 -64.50
CA SER A 10 20.92 -41.08 -63.11
C SER A 10 22.42 -40.84 -62.91
N SER A 11 22.79 -40.15 -61.82
CA SER A 11 24.04 -40.32 -61.06
C SER A 11 24.05 -39.39 -59.83
N ILE A 12 24.08 -39.90 -58.60
CA ILE A 12 25.25 -39.99 -57.68
C ILE A 12 25.09 -39.09 -56.43
N PHE A 13 25.02 -39.78 -55.27
CA PHE A 13 25.53 -39.48 -53.91
C PHE A 13 24.86 -38.45 -52.96
N VAL A 14 24.18 -39.02 -51.95
CA VAL A 14 24.49 -39.06 -50.49
C VAL A 14 24.96 -37.79 -49.76
N SER A 15 24.17 -37.44 -48.71
CA SER A 15 24.41 -36.53 -47.55
C SER A 15 24.41 -35.03 -47.87
N VAL A 16 23.63 -34.12 -47.24
CA VAL A 16 23.26 -33.92 -45.83
C VAL A 16 21.96 -33.06 -45.79
N LEU A 17 20.98 -33.38 -44.94
CA LEU A 17 20.32 -32.49 -43.96
C LEU A 17 18.99 -33.09 -43.44
N MET A 18 18.90 -33.20 -42.11
CA MET A 18 17.65 -33.19 -41.36
C MET A 18 16.75 -32.04 -41.82
N ALA A 19 15.51 -32.34 -42.18
CA ALA A 19 14.34 -31.50 -41.91
C ALA A 19 13.05 -32.21 -42.38
N ILE A 20 12.18 -32.47 -41.41
CA ILE A 20 10.71 -32.38 -41.51
C ILE A 20 10.01 -33.40 -42.43
N SER A 21 9.48 -34.47 -41.81
CA SER A 21 8.09 -34.88 -42.07
C SER A 21 7.51 -35.61 -40.85
N MET A 22 6.96 -34.88 -39.90
CA MET A 22 5.88 -35.39 -39.04
C MET A 22 4.61 -34.67 -39.44
N ALA A 23 3.63 -35.46 -39.90
CA ALA A 23 2.28 -34.99 -40.13
C ALA A 23 1.64 -34.62 -38.77
N PRO A 24 0.88 -33.52 -38.68
CA PRO A 24 0.32 -33.06 -37.42
C PRO A 24 -0.77 -34.03 -36.97
N SER A 25 -0.52 -34.71 -35.86
CA SER A 25 -1.59 -35.23 -35.02
C SER A 25 -2.32 -34.02 -34.46
N ALA A 26 -3.63 -33.99 -34.61
CA ALA A 26 -4.49 -32.94 -34.13
C ALA A 26 -4.36 -32.83 -32.60
N PHE A 27 -3.59 -31.85 -32.15
CA PHE A 27 -3.76 -31.25 -30.83
C PHE A 27 -5.07 -30.46 -30.88
N ALA A 28 -6.17 -31.11 -30.47
CA ALA A 28 -7.32 -30.36 -30.00
C ALA A 28 -6.91 -29.76 -28.66
N THR A 29 -6.41 -28.53 -28.67
CA THR A 29 -6.51 -27.64 -27.50
C THR A 29 -8.00 -27.38 -27.31
N ASN A 30 -8.70 -28.28 -26.62
CA ASN A 30 -10.02 -27.96 -26.09
C ASN A 30 -9.80 -26.82 -25.11
N TYR A 31 -10.24 -25.62 -25.49
CA TYR A 31 -10.44 -24.53 -24.55
C TYR A 31 -11.33 -25.09 -23.44
N TYR A 32 -10.80 -25.19 -22.22
CA TYR A 32 -11.61 -25.43 -21.04
C TYR A 32 -12.46 -24.18 -20.85
N ASN A 33 -13.75 -24.25 -21.18
CA ASN A 33 -14.68 -23.15 -21.00
C ASN A 33 -15.68 -23.54 -19.90
N PRO A 34 -15.51 -23.01 -18.67
CA PRO A 34 -16.37 -23.31 -17.52
C PRO A 34 -17.87 -23.12 -17.81
N SER A 35 -18.21 -22.16 -18.68
CA SER A 35 -19.60 -21.84 -19.05
C SER A 35 -20.30 -22.92 -19.89
N ASP A 36 -19.54 -23.84 -20.49
CA ASP A 36 -20.08 -24.94 -21.32
C ASP A 36 -20.27 -26.23 -20.49
N GLN A 37 -19.96 -26.19 -19.20
CA GLN A 37 -20.01 -27.33 -18.29
C GLN A 37 -21.40 -27.37 -17.62
N GLY A 38 -22.12 -28.48 -17.75
CA GLY A 38 -23.35 -28.71 -16.98
C GLY A 38 -23.06 -28.85 -15.48
N PRO A 39 -24.06 -28.74 -14.59
CA PRO A 39 -23.84 -28.88 -13.15
C PRO A 39 -23.31 -30.27 -12.80
N SER A 40 -22.35 -30.34 -11.86
CA SER A 40 -21.92 -31.62 -11.28
C SER A 40 -23.09 -32.34 -10.61
N LEU A 41 -23.25 -33.62 -10.96
CA LEU A 41 -24.34 -34.48 -10.51
C LEU A 41 -24.09 -35.13 -9.13
N ALA A 42 -22.95 -34.87 -8.49
CA ALA A 42 -22.70 -35.37 -7.14
C ALA A 42 -23.73 -34.77 -6.18
N GLY A 43 -24.48 -35.63 -5.47
CA GLY A 43 -25.42 -35.21 -4.44
C GLY A 43 -24.69 -34.70 -3.19
N PRO A 44 -25.42 -34.07 -2.25
CA PRO A 44 -24.85 -33.67 -0.98
C PRO A 44 -24.35 -34.89 -0.19
N PRO A 45 -23.39 -34.70 0.72
CA PRO A 45 -22.86 -35.80 1.51
C PRO A 45 -23.95 -36.38 2.43
N ALA A 46 -23.79 -37.64 2.83
CA ALA A 46 -24.79 -38.33 3.66
C ALA A 46 -25.01 -37.58 4.99
N GLY A 47 -26.27 -37.36 5.35
CA GLY A 47 -26.64 -36.55 6.53
C GLY A 47 -26.63 -35.04 6.30
N ARG A 48 -26.35 -34.59 5.07
CA ARG A 48 -26.42 -33.19 4.64
C ARG A 48 -27.43 -32.99 3.51
N GLU A 49 -28.50 -33.78 3.46
CA GLU A 49 -29.50 -33.73 2.37
C GLU A 49 -30.21 -32.38 2.24
N TYR A 50 -30.10 -31.52 3.26
CA TYR A 50 -30.58 -30.14 3.25
C TYR A 50 -29.66 -29.15 2.53
N PHE A 51 -28.45 -29.53 2.12
CA PHE A 51 -27.60 -28.73 1.26
C PHE A 51 -28.24 -28.66 -0.14
N PRO A 52 -28.76 -27.51 -0.59
CA PRO A 52 -29.44 -27.43 -1.87
C PRO A 52 -28.50 -27.77 -3.02
N ALA A 53 -28.98 -28.58 -3.98
CA ALA A 53 -28.23 -28.86 -5.19
C ALA A 53 -28.19 -27.66 -6.14
N ASP A 54 -29.24 -26.83 -6.12
CA ASP A 54 -29.31 -25.55 -6.84
C ASP A 54 -28.79 -24.43 -5.91
N PRO A 55 -27.64 -23.82 -6.23
CA PRO A 55 -27.09 -22.70 -5.45
C PRO A 55 -28.05 -21.53 -5.28
N SER A 56 -29.03 -21.38 -6.17
CA SER A 56 -29.99 -20.28 -6.11
C SER A 56 -30.93 -20.36 -4.89
N GLU A 57 -31.09 -21.55 -4.30
CA GLU A 57 -31.91 -21.81 -3.11
C GLU A 57 -31.18 -21.48 -1.79
N LEU A 58 -29.86 -21.26 -1.84
CA LEU A 58 -29.08 -20.87 -0.66
C LEU A 58 -29.39 -19.43 -0.22
N PRO A 59 -29.35 -19.14 1.09
CA PRO A 59 -29.54 -17.79 1.60
C PRO A 59 -28.38 -16.90 1.18
N SER A 60 -28.70 -15.66 0.80
CA SER A 60 -27.70 -14.60 0.61
C SER A 60 -27.28 -13.99 1.95
N SER A 61 -26.03 -13.56 2.05
CA SER A 61 -25.47 -12.82 3.19
C SER A 61 -24.72 -11.59 2.71
N GLU A 62 -25.08 -10.41 3.24
CA GLU A 62 -24.39 -9.13 2.94
C GLU A 62 -22.96 -9.07 3.53
N GLY A 63 -22.66 -9.88 4.56
CA GLY A 63 -21.33 -10.01 5.18
C GLY A 63 -20.80 -11.44 5.16
N LEU A 64 -19.75 -11.71 5.93
CA LEU A 64 -19.23 -13.06 6.11
C LEU A 64 -20.27 -13.94 6.81
N PRO A 65 -20.53 -15.16 6.31
CA PRO A 65 -21.41 -16.13 6.99
C PRO A 65 -20.99 -16.38 8.44
N ASP A 66 -21.98 -16.53 9.32
CA ASP A 66 -21.75 -16.77 10.75
C ASP A 66 -21.15 -18.16 10.98
N LEU A 67 -19.94 -18.19 11.56
CA LEU A 67 -19.27 -19.45 11.88
C LEU A 67 -20.01 -20.25 12.95
N PHE A 68 -20.82 -19.58 13.79
CA PHE A 68 -21.57 -20.18 14.88
C PHE A 68 -23.04 -20.44 14.55
N LYS A 69 -23.42 -20.45 13.28
CA LYS A 69 -24.80 -20.74 12.84
C LYS A 69 -24.84 -21.89 11.86
N PHE A 70 -25.60 -22.94 12.17
CA PHE A 70 -25.83 -24.07 11.27
C PHE A 70 -26.60 -23.61 10.03
N LEU A 71 -26.41 -24.30 8.89
CA LEU A 71 -27.25 -24.06 7.71
C LEU A 71 -28.65 -24.65 7.91
N ASP A 72 -28.74 -25.82 8.56
CA ASP A 72 -30.02 -26.38 9.03
C ASP A 72 -30.46 -25.66 10.33
N PRO A 73 -31.57 -24.90 10.32
CA PRO A 73 -32.04 -24.19 11.50
C PRO A 73 -32.58 -25.10 12.61
N SER A 74 -32.76 -26.40 12.36
CA SER A 74 -33.17 -27.39 13.37
C SER A 74 -32.02 -27.91 14.21
N GLU A 75 -30.77 -27.68 13.78
CA GLU A 75 -29.55 -28.04 14.51
C GLU A 75 -29.16 -26.97 15.53
N GLY A 76 -28.55 -27.39 16.64
CA GLY A 76 -28.13 -26.47 17.70
C GLY A 76 -29.28 -25.85 18.51
N THR A 77 -29.01 -24.73 19.19
CA THR A 77 -30.02 -23.96 19.94
C THR A 77 -30.54 -22.83 19.07
N ASP A 78 -31.76 -22.97 18.55
CA ASP A 78 -32.37 -22.05 17.58
C ASP A 78 -31.49 -21.83 16.33
N GLY A 79 -30.76 -22.86 15.87
CA GLY A 79 -29.83 -22.77 14.74
C GLY A 79 -28.40 -22.37 15.09
N TYR A 80 -28.11 -22.08 16.37
CA TYR A 80 -26.81 -21.56 16.80
C TYR A 80 -25.97 -22.58 17.60
N VAL A 81 -24.66 -22.48 17.37
CA VAL A 81 -23.60 -23.11 18.16
C VAL A 81 -23.39 -22.29 19.42
N THR A 82 -23.61 -22.90 20.58
CA THR A 82 -23.45 -22.25 21.91
C THR A 82 -22.49 -23.01 22.82
N THR A 83 -22.07 -24.21 22.42
CA THR A 83 -21.18 -25.11 23.18
C THR A 83 -20.04 -25.61 22.30
N LYS A 84 -18.94 -26.07 22.93
CA LYS A 84 -17.79 -26.60 22.19
C LYS A 84 -18.12 -27.93 21.50
N GLU A 85 -19.02 -28.72 22.07
CA GLU A 85 -19.51 -29.96 21.45
C GLU A 85 -20.29 -29.66 20.16
N GLN A 86 -21.18 -28.66 20.17
CA GLN A 86 -21.87 -28.22 18.95
C GLN A 86 -20.90 -27.63 17.91
N TRP A 87 -19.76 -27.10 18.33
CA TRP A 87 -18.75 -26.64 17.39
C TRP A 87 -18.15 -27.79 16.59
N ASP A 88 -17.97 -28.98 17.16
CA ASP A 88 -17.44 -30.12 16.40
C ASP A 88 -18.40 -30.52 15.26
N ASP A 89 -19.72 -30.50 15.51
CA ASP A 89 -20.75 -30.74 14.49
C ASP A 89 -20.76 -29.64 13.42
N ARG A 90 -20.61 -28.38 13.83
CA ARG A 90 -20.53 -27.22 12.92
C ARG A 90 -19.23 -27.24 12.11
N ARG A 91 -18.11 -27.64 12.70
CA ARG A 91 -16.82 -27.79 12.01
C ARG A 91 -16.94 -28.85 10.92
N SER A 92 -17.58 -29.98 11.22
CA SER A 92 -17.91 -30.98 10.21
C SER A 92 -18.81 -30.42 9.10
N GLU A 93 -19.83 -29.62 9.45
CA GLU A 93 -20.71 -29.00 8.45
C GLU A 93 -19.96 -28.04 7.53
N LEU A 94 -19.11 -27.18 8.10
CA LEU A 94 -18.28 -26.24 7.35
C LEU A 94 -17.33 -26.97 6.40
N SER A 95 -16.71 -28.07 6.87
CA SER A 95 -15.88 -28.96 6.05
C SER A 95 -16.67 -29.54 4.88
N ASP A 96 -17.88 -30.03 5.12
CA ASP A 96 -18.75 -30.58 4.08
C ASP A 96 -19.19 -29.50 3.08
N LEU A 97 -19.52 -28.29 3.55
CA LEU A 97 -19.89 -27.17 2.69
C LEU A 97 -18.74 -26.74 1.78
N LEU A 98 -17.53 -26.60 2.32
CA LEU A 98 -16.32 -26.22 1.57
C LEU A 98 -15.97 -27.27 0.50
N GLN A 99 -16.12 -28.56 0.82
CA GLN A 99 -15.91 -29.65 -0.14
C GLN A 99 -17.01 -29.69 -1.20
N TYR A 100 -18.28 -29.66 -0.78
CA TYR A 100 -19.41 -29.86 -1.67
C TYR A 100 -19.61 -28.71 -2.66
N TYR A 101 -19.40 -27.46 -2.24
CA TYR A 101 -19.70 -26.30 -3.09
C TYR A 101 -18.48 -25.68 -3.77
N TYR A 102 -17.24 -25.99 -3.35
CA TYR A 102 -16.07 -25.23 -3.82
C TYR A 102 -14.83 -26.03 -4.16
N TYR A 103 -14.27 -26.81 -3.23
CA TYR A 103 -12.96 -27.44 -3.43
C TYR A 103 -13.05 -28.88 -3.98
N GLY A 104 -14.21 -29.51 -3.86
CA GLY A 104 -14.39 -30.93 -4.12
C GLY A 104 -13.96 -31.77 -2.93
N TYR A 105 -14.33 -33.05 -2.95
CA TYR A 105 -14.09 -33.94 -1.83
C TYR A 105 -12.62 -34.35 -1.71
N LYS A 106 -12.09 -34.32 -0.48
CA LYS A 106 -10.85 -35.01 -0.18
C LYS A 106 -11.14 -36.50 -0.07
N HIS A 107 -10.69 -37.30 -1.04
CA HIS A 107 -10.92 -38.74 -0.96
C HIS A 107 -10.23 -39.36 0.26
N GLU A 108 -11.01 -40.13 1.02
CA GLU A 108 -10.49 -40.97 2.08
C GLU A 108 -9.53 -42.02 1.50
N THR A 109 -8.47 -42.30 2.22
CA THR A 109 -7.47 -43.31 1.86
C THR A 109 -7.00 -43.96 3.14
N ASP A 110 -7.22 -45.27 3.28
CA ASP A 110 -6.72 -45.98 4.44
C ASP A 110 -5.19 -45.94 4.42
N LYS A 111 -4.59 -45.71 5.58
CA LYS A 111 -3.15 -45.74 5.72
C LYS A 111 -2.57 -47.09 5.26
N SER A 112 -3.29 -48.20 5.38
CA SER A 112 -2.82 -49.50 4.90
C SER A 112 -2.65 -49.58 3.37
N ASP A 113 -3.31 -48.69 2.63
CA ASP A 113 -3.23 -48.63 1.17
C ASP A 113 -2.05 -47.75 0.68
N VAL A 114 -1.33 -47.14 1.60
CA VAL A 114 -0.14 -46.33 1.33
C VAL A 114 1.12 -47.12 1.65
N THR A 115 1.96 -47.31 0.63
CA THR A 115 3.28 -47.93 0.76
C THR A 115 4.38 -46.96 0.37
N TYR A 116 5.61 -47.26 0.74
CA TYR A 116 6.76 -46.40 0.46
C TYR A 116 7.98 -47.22 0.03
N SER A 117 8.86 -46.57 -0.72
CA SER A 117 10.16 -47.10 -1.09
C SER A 117 11.18 -45.97 -1.25
N GLY A 118 12.47 -46.29 -1.26
CA GLY A 118 13.52 -45.28 -1.41
C GLY A 118 14.76 -45.61 -0.61
N SER A 119 15.67 -44.64 -0.54
CA SER A 119 16.87 -44.66 0.28
C SER A 119 16.72 -43.66 1.42
N PHE A 120 16.60 -44.14 2.65
CA PHE A 120 16.37 -43.28 3.81
C PHE A 120 17.68 -42.99 4.54
N GLY A 121 17.97 -41.71 4.78
CA GLY A 121 19.19 -41.26 5.44
C GLY A 121 19.36 -39.74 5.32
N THR A 122 20.52 -39.23 5.73
CA THR A 122 20.83 -37.79 5.66
C THR A 122 21.47 -37.35 4.34
N THR A 123 21.93 -38.30 3.52
CA THR A 123 22.64 -38.04 2.25
C THR A 123 22.00 -38.83 1.11
N ASN A 124 21.76 -38.18 -0.03
CA ASN A 124 21.12 -38.77 -1.23
C ASN A 124 19.79 -39.48 -0.91
N ALA A 125 19.01 -38.89 -0.01
CA ALA A 125 17.78 -39.49 0.48
C ALA A 125 16.68 -39.43 -0.59
N THR A 126 15.89 -40.49 -0.70
CA THR A 126 14.72 -40.56 -1.60
C THR A 126 13.53 -41.16 -0.87
N LEU A 127 12.34 -40.71 -1.22
CA LEU A 127 11.08 -41.27 -0.75
C LEU A 127 10.07 -41.25 -1.88
N THR A 128 9.68 -42.43 -2.35
CA THR A 128 8.58 -42.64 -3.28
C THR A 128 7.38 -43.12 -2.48
N VAL A 129 6.28 -42.39 -2.56
CA VAL A 129 5.00 -42.77 -1.95
C VAL A 129 4.14 -43.42 -3.02
N THR A 130 3.63 -44.61 -2.74
CA THR A 130 2.75 -45.37 -3.63
C THR A 130 1.42 -45.58 -2.95
N VAL A 131 0.34 -45.15 -3.59
CA VAL A 131 -1.02 -45.29 -3.07
C VAL A 131 -1.78 -46.28 -3.95
N SER A 132 -2.58 -47.13 -3.32
CA SER A 132 -3.50 -48.03 -3.99
C SER A 132 -4.93 -47.63 -3.70
N ASN A 133 -5.82 -47.73 -4.68
CA ASN A 133 -7.26 -47.59 -4.48
C ASN A 133 -7.89 -48.97 -4.65
N PRO A 134 -8.30 -49.64 -3.55
CA PRO A 134 -8.88 -50.98 -3.61
C PRO A 134 -10.23 -51.03 -4.32
N ASP A 135 -10.95 -49.90 -4.43
CA ASP A 135 -12.28 -49.86 -5.06
C ASP A 135 -12.22 -50.01 -6.59
N ASN A 136 -11.05 -49.75 -7.20
CA ASN A 136 -10.87 -49.82 -8.64
C ASN A 136 -9.56 -50.48 -9.09
N ASP A 137 -8.85 -51.16 -8.18
CA ASP A 137 -7.59 -51.87 -8.41
C ASP A 137 -6.47 -51.01 -9.03
N LYS A 138 -6.52 -49.68 -8.88
CA LYS A 138 -5.47 -48.79 -9.40
C LYS A 138 -4.42 -48.50 -8.34
N SER A 139 -3.18 -48.30 -8.81
CA SER A 139 -2.08 -47.82 -7.97
C SER A 139 -1.24 -46.82 -8.75
N ALA A 140 -0.75 -45.80 -8.05
CA ALA A 140 0.09 -44.76 -8.62
C ALA A 140 1.04 -44.20 -7.55
N SER A 141 2.16 -43.64 -8.00
CA SER A 141 3.25 -43.20 -7.13
C SER A 141 3.75 -41.81 -7.48
N TYR A 142 4.24 -41.10 -6.47
CA TYR A 142 4.97 -39.84 -6.65
C TYR A 142 6.20 -39.82 -5.74
N ASP A 143 7.22 -39.06 -6.16
CA ASP A 143 8.46 -38.90 -5.41
C ASP A 143 8.39 -37.63 -4.56
N VAL A 144 8.59 -37.76 -3.25
CA VAL A 144 8.80 -36.61 -2.38
C VAL A 144 10.14 -35.96 -2.74
N THR A 145 10.15 -34.63 -2.85
CA THR A 145 11.27 -33.85 -3.37
C THR A 145 11.89 -32.97 -2.30
N GLY A 146 13.14 -32.53 -2.52
CA GLY A 146 13.82 -31.60 -1.61
C GLY A 146 13.85 -32.10 -0.16
N ILE A 147 14.20 -33.37 0.04
CA ILE A 147 14.30 -33.99 1.37
C ILE A 147 15.64 -33.65 1.99
N TYR A 148 15.61 -33.03 3.17
CA TYR A 148 16.77 -32.65 3.94
C TYR A 148 16.57 -33.06 5.40
N ILE A 149 17.44 -33.97 5.88
CA ILE A 149 17.39 -34.51 7.23
C ILE A 149 18.62 -34.02 8.01
N PRO A 150 18.48 -33.47 9.23
CA PRO A 150 19.60 -33.04 10.04
C PRO A 150 20.57 -34.18 10.37
N THR A 151 21.87 -33.89 10.37
CA THR A 151 22.90 -34.83 10.83
C THR A 151 23.23 -34.58 12.31
N TYR A 152 22.94 -35.55 13.18
CA TYR A 152 23.20 -35.44 14.62
C TYR A 152 24.70 -35.46 14.94
N LYS A 153 25.15 -34.51 15.77
CA LYS A 153 26.51 -34.37 16.31
C LYS A 153 26.48 -34.23 17.83
N GLU A 154 26.71 -35.35 18.50
CA GLU A 154 26.74 -35.39 19.97
C GLU A 154 27.89 -34.52 20.53
N GLY A 155 27.58 -33.68 21.51
CA GLY A 155 28.57 -32.89 22.25
C GLY A 155 29.23 -31.74 21.48
N VAL A 156 28.73 -31.40 20.29
CA VAL A 156 29.20 -30.24 19.51
C VAL A 156 28.37 -29.01 19.90
N ALA A 157 29.05 -27.91 20.21
CA ALA A 157 28.40 -26.64 20.53
C ALA A 157 27.73 -26.04 19.29
N ASP A 158 26.65 -25.28 19.48
CA ASP A 158 25.86 -24.67 18.39
C ASP A 158 26.68 -23.80 17.43
N GLU A 159 27.78 -23.21 17.93
CA GLU A 159 28.72 -22.37 17.17
C GLU A 159 29.69 -23.17 16.28
N ASP A 160 29.89 -24.45 16.57
CA ASP A 160 30.83 -25.34 15.86
C ASP A 160 30.13 -26.26 14.82
N LEU A 161 28.80 -26.32 14.84
CA LEU A 161 28.00 -27.12 13.90
C LEU A 161 28.19 -26.65 12.45
N GLN A 162 28.44 -27.59 11.54
CA GLN A 162 28.48 -27.31 10.10
C GLN A 162 27.05 -27.20 9.53
N PRO A 163 26.87 -26.60 8.33
CA PRO A 163 25.55 -26.51 7.69
C PRO A 163 24.89 -27.89 7.54
N GLY A 164 23.67 -28.03 8.04
CA GLY A 164 22.90 -29.29 8.04
C GLY A 164 23.19 -30.21 9.23
N GLU A 165 24.10 -29.84 10.14
CA GLU A 165 24.34 -30.53 11.40
C GLU A 165 23.48 -29.96 12.53
N THR A 166 23.15 -30.80 13.49
CA THR A 166 22.43 -30.40 14.72
C THR A 166 22.96 -31.20 15.92
N ASN A 167 22.91 -30.62 17.11
CA ASN A 167 23.18 -31.33 18.37
C ASN A 167 21.88 -31.82 19.05
N ILE A 168 20.74 -31.72 18.36
CA ILE A 168 19.46 -32.26 18.81
C ILE A 168 19.33 -33.67 18.26
N ALA A 169 19.03 -34.65 19.11
CA ALA A 169 18.89 -36.04 18.69
C ALA A 169 17.54 -36.28 17.98
N PRO A 170 17.48 -37.20 17.00
CA PRO A 170 16.22 -37.63 16.37
C PRO A 170 15.29 -38.37 17.37
N PRO A 171 13.98 -38.51 17.08
CA PRO A 171 13.33 -38.19 15.80
C PRO A 171 12.97 -36.70 15.66
N TYR A 172 13.15 -36.20 14.43
CA TYR A 172 12.98 -34.78 14.09
C TYR A 172 11.54 -34.48 13.65
N PRO A 173 10.93 -33.38 14.15
CA PRO A 173 9.81 -32.73 13.47
C PRO A 173 10.19 -32.33 12.05
N PHE A 174 9.19 -32.09 11.21
CA PHE A 174 9.45 -31.75 9.80
C PHE A 174 8.54 -30.66 9.25
N VAL A 175 9.08 -29.92 8.28
CA VAL A 175 8.37 -28.98 7.44
C VAL A 175 8.08 -29.65 6.09
N ILE A 176 6.83 -29.66 5.66
CA ILE A 176 6.41 -30.14 4.35
C ILE A 176 5.87 -28.99 3.49
N GLY A 177 6.58 -28.71 2.40
CA GLY A 177 6.17 -27.69 1.42
C GLY A 177 5.23 -28.26 0.36
N VAL A 178 4.14 -27.56 0.05
CA VAL A 178 3.33 -27.83 -1.13
C VAL A 178 4.07 -27.29 -2.35
N GLY A 179 4.51 -28.15 -3.26
CA GLY A 179 5.25 -27.77 -4.48
C GLY A 179 6.64 -27.15 -4.27
N GLY A 180 7.03 -26.81 -3.04
CA GLY A 180 8.24 -26.07 -2.68
C GLY A 180 7.94 -24.86 -1.79
N GLY A 181 8.85 -23.90 -1.75
CA GLY A 181 8.63 -22.61 -1.06
C GLY A 181 9.55 -22.34 0.12
N VAL A 182 10.30 -23.34 0.59
CA VAL A 182 11.35 -23.16 1.60
C VAL A 182 12.67 -22.84 0.90
N SER A 183 13.21 -21.64 1.13
CA SER A 183 14.48 -21.22 0.55
C SER A 183 15.66 -22.01 1.14
N ALA A 184 16.83 -21.93 0.50
CA ALA A 184 18.05 -22.55 1.02
C ALA A 184 18.43 -22.01 2.40
N ASN A 185 18.17 -20.72 2.64
CA ASN A 185 18.48 -20.04 3.90
C ASN A 185 17.56 -20.52 5.02
N MET A 186 16.25 -20.54 4.78
CA MET A 186 15.25 -21.06 5.71
C MET A 186 15.51 -22.52 6.06
N ARG A 187 15.77 -23.35 5.04
CA ARG A 187 16.10 -24.77 5.23
C ARG A 187 17.30 -24.92 6.15
N ASN A 188 18.38 -24.17 5.94
CA ASN A 188 19.58 -24.30 6.77
C ASN A 188 19.30 -23.92 8.23
N ALA A 189 18.47 -22.89 8.46
CA ALA A 189 18.01 -22.51 9.79
C ALA A 189 17.18 -23.64 10.46
N PHE A 190 16.25 -24.24 9.73
CA PHE A 190 15.44 -25.38 10.20
C PHE A 190 16.32 -26.59 10.56
N LEU A 191 17.26 -26.96 9.69
CA LEU A 191 18.12 -28.12 9.90
C LEU A 191 19.00 -27.96 11.15
N ARG A 192 19.59 -26.78 11.35
CA ARG A 192 20.40 -26.48 12.54
C ARG A 192 19.58 -26.65 13.83
N ARG A 193 18.30 -26.28 13.77
CA ARG A 193 17.32 -26.40 14.87
C ARG A 193 16.76 -27.80 15.10
N GLY A 194 17.21 -28.80 14.33
CA GLY A 194 16.72 -30.18 14.45
C GLY A 194 15.38 -30.40 13.75
N TYR A 195 15.07 -29.63 12.71
CA TYR A 195 13.85 -29.79 11.91
C TYR A 195 14.18 -30.24 10.49
N ALA A 196 13.57 -31.33 10.05
CA ALA A 196 13.68 -31.83 8.69
C ALA A 196 12.83 -31.01 7.72
N VAL A 197 13.18 -31.04 6.43
CA VAL A 197 12.43 -30.37 5.37
C VAL A 197 12.17 -31.35 4.22
N MET A 198 10.96 -31.35 3.69
CA MET A 198 10.59 -32.10 2.49
C MET A 198 9.52 -31.35 1.69
N ASN A 199 9.29 -31.71 0.43
CA ASN A 199 8.29 -31.07 -0.42
C ASN A 199 7.51 -32.09 -1.23
N ASN A 200 6.21 -31.86 -1.34
CA ASN A 200 5.35 -32.64 -2.22
C ASN A 200 5.27 -32.03 -3.62
N PRO A 201 5.51 -32.79 -4.69
CA PRO A 201 5.43 -32.29 -6.06
C PRO A 201 3.97 -32.12 -6.51
N THR A 202 3.49 -30.87 -6.60
CA THR A 202 2.11 -30.58 -7.04
C THR A 202 1.80 -31.22 -8.40
N ASN A 203 2.60 -30.95 -9.43
CA ASN A 203 2.32 -31.39 -10.79
C ASN A 203 2.24 -32.91 -11.01
N THR A 204 2.91 -33.73 -10.20
CA THR A 204 2.79 -35.19 -10.31
C THR A 204 1.63 -35.73 -9.48
N ILE A 205 1.30 -35.07 -8.37
CA ILE A 205 0.13 -35.42 -7.55
C ILE A 205 -1.15 -35.05 -8.30
N TYR A 206 -1.23 -33.81 -8.78
CA TYR A 206 -2.30 -33.26 -9.60
C TYR A 206 -1.75 -32.08 -10.43
N SER A 207 -1.81 -32.17 -11.76
CA SER A 207 -1.23 -31.19 -12.67
C SER A 207 -1.87 -29.82 -12.51
N ASP A 208 -1.03 -28.79 -12.46
CA ASP A 208 -1.46 -27.40 -12.41
C ASP A 208 -1.84 -26.88 -13.82
N ASN A 209 -2.84 -27.52 -14.43
CA ASN A 209 -3.44 -27.12 -15.70
C ASN A 209 -4.73 -27.92 -15.98
N ALA A 210 -5.43 -27.51 -17.04
CA ALA A 210 -6.67 -28.13 -17.49
C ALA A 210 -6.58 -29.63 -17.87
N SER A 211 -5.39 -30.25 -17.97
CA SER A 211 -5.29 -31.69 -18.18
C SER A 211 -5.74 -32.51 -16.97
N ARG A 212 -5.72 -31.91 -15.77
CA ARG A 212 -6.11 -32.54 -14.50
C ARG A 212 -5.46 -33.93 -14.30
N SER A 213 -4.21 -34.09 -14.74
CA SER A 213 -3.50 -35.38 -14.72
C SER A 213 -2.64 -35.53 -13.46
N GLY A 214 -2.52 -36.73 -12.91
CA GLY A 214 -1.65 -36.96 -11.75
C GLY A 214 -1.98 -38.24 -11.02
N VAL A 215 -1.28 -38.50 -9.91
CA VAL A 215 -1.55 -39.64 -9.02
C VAL A 215 -2.99 -39.60 -8.52
N TYR A 216 -3.47 -38.42 -8.09
CA TYR A 216 -4.82 -38.26 -7.55
C TYR A 216 -5.88 -38.69 -8.56
N THR A 217 -5.87 -38.11 -9.76
CA THR A 217 -6.87 -38.40 -10.80
C THR A 217 -6.65 -39.74 -11.49
N THR A 218 -5.47 -40.35 -11.35
CA THR A 218 -5.29 -41.76 -11.72
C THR A 218 -6.12 -42.66 -10.81
N LEU A 219 -6.02 -42.45 -9.50
CA LEU A 219 -6.72 -43.24 -8.47
C LEU A 219 -8.21 -42.93 -8.38
N TYR A 220 -8.57 -41.66 -8.59
CA TYR A 220 -9.94 -41.15 -8.52
C TYR A 220 -10.27 -40.44 -9.85
N PRO A 221 -10.62 -41.21 -10.89
CA PRO A 221 -10.80 -40.65 -12.23
C PRO A 221 -11.99 -39.71 -12.30
N PHE A 222 -11.75 -38.53 -12.87
CA PHE A 222 -12.76 -37.56 -13.24
C PHE A 222 -13.43 -37.94 -14.57
N ASP A 223 -14.75 -38.01 -14.60
CA ASP A 223 -15.52 -38.13 -15.83
C ASP A 223 -15.87 -36.73 -16.36
N LYS A 224 -15.29 -36.35 -17.50
CA LYS A 224 -15.50 -35.02 -18.10
C LYS A 224 -16.91 -34.78 -18.67
N ASP A 225 -17.69 -35.84 -18.89
CA ASP A 225 -19.01 -35.76 -19.51
C ASP A 225 -20.11 -35.73 -18.43
N THR A 226 -19.87 -36.34 -17.26
CA THR A 226 -20.80 -36.35 -16.11
C THR A 226 -20.35 -35.47 -14.93
N TYR A 227 -19.08 -35.05 -14.93
CA TYR A 227 -18.40 -34.38 -13.83
C TYR A 227 -18.36 -35.18 -12.53
N GLU A 228 -18.53 -36.49 -12.62
CA GLU A 228 -18.41 -37.40 -11.49
C GLU A 228 -16.95 -37.56 -11.07
N GLY A 229 -16.69 -37.57 -9.75
CA GLY A 229 -15.34 -37.66 -9.20
C GLY A 229 -14.51 -36.39 -9.37
N ASP A 230 -15.15 -35.23 -9.60
CA ASP A 230 -14.42 -33.96 -9.63
C ASP A 230 -13.85 -33.63 -8.24
N SER A 231 -12.63 -33.13 -8.26
CA SER A 231 -11.96 -32.51 -7.13
C SER A 231 -10.93 -31.54 -7.70
N GLY A 232 -10.92 -30.34 -7.15
CA GLY A 232 -9.96 -29.33 -7.56
C GLY A 232 -8.52 -29.75 -7.24
N ALA A 233 -7.56 -29.24 -8.01
CA ALA A 233 -6.15 -29.53 -7.81
C ALA A 233 -5.68 -29.14 -6.40
N LEU A 234 -6.25 -28.08 -5.80
CA LEU A 234 -5.92 -27.66 -4.43
C LEU A 234 -6.21 -28.78 -3.42
N MET A 235 -7.36 -29.44 -3.56
CA MET A 235 -7.73 -30.58 -2.71
C MET A 235 -6.85 -31.80 -3.00
N GLY A 236 -6.53 -32.05 -4.27
CA GLY A 236 -5.59 -33.10 -4.66
C GLY A 236 -4.19 -32.92 -4.06
N TRP A 237 -3.69 -31.68 -4.00
CA TRP A 237 -2.40 -31.37 -3.36
C TRP A 237 -2.47 -31.56 -1.84
N ALA A 238 -3.55 -31.12 -1.19
CA ALA A 238 -3.80 -31.36 0.23
C ALA A 238 -3.87 -32.86 0.57
N TRP A 239 -4.56 -33.65 -0.26
CA TRP A 239 -4.59 -35.11 -0.17
C TRP A 239 -3.18 -35.70 -0.26
N GLY A 240 -2.36 -35.25 -1.20
CA GLY A 240 -0.99 -35.72 -1.35
C GLY A 240 -0.14 -35.49 -0.10
N ILE A 241 -0.32 -34.37 0.61
CA ILE A 241 0.35 -34.12 1.90
C ILE A 241 -0.03 -35.21 2.91
N SER A 242 -1.33 -35.51 3.05
CA SER A 242 -1.81 -36.59 3.91
C SER A 242 -1.17 -37.94 3.59
N ARG A 243 -1.02 -38.28 2.29
CA ARG A 243 -0.40 -39.55 1.86
C ARG A 243 1.11 -39.60 2.17
N THR A 244 1.79 -38.48 2.15
CA THR A 244 3.20 -38.42 2.59
C THR A 244 3.30 -38.65 4.11
N ILE A 245 2.37 -38.09 4.90
CA ILE A 245 2.31 -38.36 6.35
C ILE A 245 1.99 -39.85 6.62
N ASP A 246 1.07 -40.45 5.86
CA ASP A 246 0.76 -41.88 5.95
C ASP A 246 2.00 -42.75 5.70
N ALA A 247 2.81 -42.41 4.69
CA ALA A 247 4.06 -43.11 4.41
C ALA A 247 5.08 -43.01 5.57
N LEU A 248 5.21 -41.84 6.21
CA LEU A 248 6.04 -41.64 7.39
C LEU A 248 5.54 -42.47 8.58
N GLU A 249 4.22 -42.46 8.83
CA GLU A 249 3.59 -43.29 9.87
C GLU A 249 3.73 -44.79 9.61
N ASN A 250 3.82 -45.20 8.34
CA ASN A 250 4.07 -46.60 7.95
C ASN A 250 5.55 -47.01 8.06
N GLY A 251 6.44 -46.10 8.48
CA GLY A 251 7.84 -46.38 8.80
C GLY A 251 8.86 -45.78 7.83
N ALA A 252 8.44 -44.96 6.85
CA ALA A 252 9.42 -44.18 6.09
C ALA A 252 10.18 -43.26 7.05
N TYR A 253 11.52 -43.34 7.04
CA TYR A 253 12.39 -42.65 8.00
C TYR A 253 12.13 -42.99 9.48
N GLU A 254 11.71 -44.23 9.78
CA GLU A 254 11.55 -44.70 11.17
C GLU A 254 12.80 -44.41 12.02
N GLY A 255 12.59 -43.81 13.20
CA GLY A 255 13.66 -43.40 14.11
C GLY A 255 14.40 -42.11 13.72
N LEU A 256 14.13 -41.54 12.55
CA LEU A 256 14.71 -40.26 12.11
C LEU A 256 13.69 -39.13 12.06
N ILE A 257 12.47 -39.38 11.58
CA ILE A 257 11.40 -38.36 11.49
C ILE A 257 10.25 -38.73 12.42
N ASP A 258 9.68 -37.72 13.07
CA ASP A 258 8.48 -37.84 13.89
C ASP A 258 7.25 -37.40 13.08
N PRO A 259 6.38 -38.32 12.62
CA PRO A 259 5.22 -37.97 11.82
C PRO A 259 4.17 -37.17 12.59
N THR A 260 4.22 -37.15 13.93
CA THR A 260 3.23 -36.44 14.77
C THR A 260 3.55 -34.96 14.97
N ARG A 261 4.75 -34.51 14.57
CA ARG A 261 5.21 -33.13 14.69
C ARG A 261 5.54 -32.56 13.32
N SER A 262 4.56 -31.91 12.71
CA SER A 262 4.65 -31.46 11.32
C SER A 262 4.20 -30.01 11.12
N VAL A 263 4.79 -29.35 10.13
CA VAL A 263 4.39 -28.03 9.65
C VAL A 263 4.10 -28.09 8.16
N VAL A 264 2.98 -27.54 7.72
CA VAL A 264 2.71 -27.37 6.28
C VAL A 264 2.88 -25.91 5.85
N THR A 265 3.51 -25.70 4.69
CA THR A 265 3.67 -24.37 4.11
C THR A 265 3.67 -24.40 2.58
N GLY A 266 3.55 -23.23 1.97
CA GLY A 266 3.55 -23.03 0.53
C GLY A 266 3.31 -21.56 0.20
N VAL A 267 3.70 -21.14 -1.01
CA VAL A 267 3.57 -19.76 -1.51
C VAL A 267 2.54 -19.70 -2.64
N SER A 268 1.70 -18.66 -2.70
CA SER A 268 0.76 -18.47 -3.81
C SER A 268 -0.30 -19.58 -3.87
N ARG A 269 -0.56 -20.14 -5.05
CA ARG A 269 -1.34 -21.37 -5.25
C ARG A 269 -0.93 -22.53 -4.33
N ASN A 270 0.36 -22.64 -4.01
CA ASN A 270 0.83 -23.65 -3.04
C ASN A 270 0.46 -23.25 -1.60
N GLY A 271 0.37 -21.96 -1.30
CA GLY A 271 -0.16 -21.43 -0.04
C GLY A 271 -1.66 -21.72 0.12
N LYS A 272 -2.44 -21.64 -0.97
CA LYS A 272 -3.84 -22.14 -1.01
C LYS A 272 -3.87 -23.63 -0.64
N GLY A 273 -3.05 -24.45 -1.30
CA GLY A 273 -2.93 -25.88 -0.99
C GLY A 273 -2.48 -26.17 0.44
N ALA A 274 -1.58 -25.36 1.01
CA ALA A 274 -1.14 -25.49 2.40
C ALA A 274 -2.26 -25.16 3.40
N ALA A 275 -3.09 -24.15 3.12
CA ALA A 275 -4.26 -23.84 3.92
C ALA A 275 -5.27 -25.00 3.91
N LEU A 276 -5.54 -25.60 2.74
CA LEU A 276 -6.40 -26.78 2.63
C LEU A 276 -5.80 -28.00 3.34
N ALA A 277 -4.51 -28.29 3.15
CA ALA A 277 -3.85 -29.38 3.85
C ALA A 277 -4.01 -29.24 5.36
N GLY A 278 -3.76 -28.03 5.88
CA GLY A 278 -3.98 -27.70 7.29
C GLY A 278 -5.43 -27.89 7.72
N ALA A 279 -6.40 -27.43 6.95
CA ALA A 279 -7.83 -27.51 7.29
C ALA A 279 -8.41 -28.94 7.25
N PHE A 280 -7.92 -29.80 6.34
CA PHE A 280 -8.48 -31.13 6.08
C PHE A 280 -7.54 -32.29 6.51
N ASP A 281 -6.50 -32.01 7.30
CA ASP A 281 -5.68 -33.04 7.97
C ASP A 281 -5.27 -32.55 9.38
N ASP A 282 -5.96 -33.08 10.39
CA ASP A 282 -5.76 -32.70 11.79
C ASP A 282 -4.44 -33.20 12.39
N ARG A 283 -3.68 -34.04 11.68
CA ARG A 283 -2.34 -34.47 12.09
C ARG A 283 -1.28 -33.39 11.87
N ILE A 284 -1.57 -32.39 11.05
CA ILE A 284 -0.63 -31.29 10.79
C ILE A 284 -0.59 -30.37 12.01
N SER A 285 0.54 -30.26 12.68
CA SER A 285 0.64 -29.54 13.96
C SER A 285 0.58 -28.01 13.80
N ILE A 286 1.24 -27.46 12.78
CA ILE A 286 1.32 -26.00 12.52
C ILE A 286 1.01 -25.73 11.03
N VAL A 287 0.24 -24.68 10.74
CA VAL A 287 -0.15 -24.30 9.38
C VAL A 287 0.36 -22.91 9.04
N VAL A 288 1.17 -22.81 7.97
CA VAL A 288 1.82 -21.54 7.55
C VAL A 288 1.59 -21.28 6.05
N PRO A 289 0.38 -20.84 5.64
CA PRO A 289 0.11 -20.49 4.26
C PRO A 289 0.67 -19.08 3.97
N VAL A 290 1.47 -18.97 2.91
CA VAL A 290 2.12 -17.72 2.51
C VAL A 290 1.52 -17.24 1.20
N ASP A 291 1.14 -15.97 1.17
CA ASP A 291 0.46 -15.33 0.04
C ASP A 291 -0.66 -16.19 -0.57
N PRO A 292 -1.60 -16.72 0.23
CA PRO A 292 -2.57 -17.67 -0.29
C PRO A 292 -3.58 -17.00 -1.24
N GLY A 293 -3.92 -15.72 -1.06
CA GLY A 293 -4.95 -15.07 -1.88
C GLY A 293 -6.33 -15.74 -1.73
N GLN A 294 -7.22 -15.52 -2.69
CA GLN A 294 -8.55 -16.12 -2.70
C GLN A 294 -8.51 -17.61 -3.09
N GLY A 295 -9.47 -18.42 -2.63
CA GLY A 295 -9.33 -19.89 -2.70
C GLY A 295 -8.28 -20.44 -1.74
N GLY A 296 -7.68 -19.56 -0.93
CA GLY A 296 -6.93 -19.88 0.28
C GLY A 296 -7.55 -19.11 1.45
N ILE A 297 -6.80 -18.18 2.06
CA ILE A 297 -7.26 -17.44 3.26
C ILE A 297 -7.99 -16.14 2.92
N ALA A 298 -7.74 -15.51 1.77
CA ALA A 298 -8.39 -14.24 1.46
C ALA A 298 -9.90 -14.42 1.29
N SER A 299 -10.68 -13.54 1.92
CA SER A 299 -12.13 -13.55 1.77
C SER A 299 -12.58 -13.42 0.31
N MET A 300 -13.62 -14.17 -0.01
CA MET A 300 -14.29 -14.25 -1.31
C MET A 300 -15.27 -13.10 -1.51
N ARG A 301 -15.86 -12.58 -0.41
CA ARG A 301 -16.79 -11.43 -0.41
C ARG A 301 -16.12 -10.07 -0.26
N TYR A 302 -15.02 -10.00 0.50
CA TYR A 302 -14.40 -8.71 0.77
C TYR A 302 -13.62 -8.22 -0.45
N THR A 303 -13.89 -6.99 -0.85
CA THR A 303 -13.18 -6.33 -1.93
C THR A 303 -12.42 -5.11 -1.41
N SER A 304 -11.09 -5.16 -1.56
CA SER A 304 -10.23 -3.99 -1.41
C SER A 304 -10.19 -3.11 -2.66
N GLU A 305 -10.83 -3.49 -3.78
CA GLU A 305 -10.74 -2.75 -5.04
C GLU A 305 -11.23 -1.30 -4.93
N GLY A 306 -10.46 -0.38 -5.50
CA GLY A 306 -10.70 1.06 -5.46
C GLY A 306 -10.23 1.73 -4.17
N ARG A 307 -10.02 0.97 -3.08
CA ARG A 307 -9.51 1.52 -1.82
C ARG A 307 -8.04 1.88 -1.94
N ILE A 308 -7.69 2.99 -1.31
CA ILE A 308 -6.31 3.49 -1.23
C ILE A 308 -5.83 3.41 0.22
N TYR A 309 -4.85 2.57 0.47
CA TYR A 309 -4.22 2.38 1.76
C TYR A 309 -2.85 3.05 1.80
N ASN A 310 -2.49 3.62 2.93
CA ASN A 310 -1.18 4.23 3.14
C ASN A 310 -0.31 3.31 4.00
N TYR A 311 0.69 2.68 3.40
CA TYR A 311 1.55 1.68 4.05
C TYR A 311 2.78 2.29 4.75
N ASN A 312 3.03 3.61 4.63
CA ASN A 312 4.16 4.32 5.30
C ASN A 312 5.50 3.55 5.26
N VAL A 313 5.94 3.09 4.09
CA VAL A 313 7.21 2.36 3.93
C VAL A 313 8.31 3.35 3.50
N PRO A 314 9.32 3.66 4.33
CA PRO A 314 10.47 4.46 3.90
C PRO A 314 11.41 3.64 3.02
N ASP A 315 12.13 4.30 2.10
CA ASP A 315 13.26 3.68 1.40
C ASP A 315 14.29 3.20 2.43
N ALA A 316 14.52 1.90 2.39
CA ALA A 316 15.31 1.18 3.35
C ALA A 316 16.82 1.51 3.29
N THR A 317 17.24 2.31 2.31
CA THR A 317 18.62 2.74 2.11
C THR A 317 18.91 4.16 2.56
N THR A 318 17.90 5.03 2.63
CA THR A 318 18.08 6.49 2.84
C THR A 318 17.12 7.12 3.85
N GLY A 319 16.10 6.40 4.32
CA GLY A 319 15.09 6.97 5.22
C GLY A 319 14.24 8.09 4.60
N SER A 320 14.34 8.32 3.29
CA SER A 320 13.48 9.23 2.53
C SER A 320 12.48 8.44 1.69
N PRO A 321 11.26 8.96 1.42
CA PRO A 321 10.34 8.35 0.47
C PRO A 321 10.92 8.47 -0.94
N ASN A 322 11.47 7.39 -1.52
CA ASN A 322 12.08 7.42 -2.84
C ASN A 322 11.31 6.62 -3.89
N ALA A 323 11.21 7.24 -5.07
CA ALA A 323 10.58 6.78 -6.29
C ALA A 323 11.67 6.57 -7.36
N ALA A 324 11.67 5.44 -8.07
CA ALA A 324 12.14 5.36 -9.47
C ALA A 324 12.12 3.94 -10.10
N SER A 325 12.07 2.83 -9.36
CA SER A 325 12.24 1.51 -10.01
C SER A 325 11.55 0.30 -9.38
N SER A 326 10.77 0.47 -8.31
CA SER A 326 9.92 -0.61 -7.80
C SER A 326 8.55 -0.06 -7.44
N ASN A 327 7.51 -0.87 -7.68
CA ASN A 327 6.09 -0.57 -7.49
C ASN A 327 5.71 -0.38 -6.00
N SER A 328 6.66 -0.04 -5.11
CA SER A 328 6.61 -0.31 -3.67
C SER A 328 6.25 0.89 -2.78
N ASN A 329 6.35 2.14 -3.24
CA ASN A 329 6.34 3.33 -2.37
C ASN A 329 5.29 4.43 -2.69
N MET A 330 4.13 4.08 -3.24
CA MET A 330 3.00 5.01 -3.35
C MET A 330 1.80 4.46 -2.59
N ASN A 331 0.93 5.35 -2.12
CA ASN A 331 -0.45 5.04 -1.75
C ASN A 331 -0.95 3.78 -2.50
N ARG A 332 -1.05 2.65 -1.79
CA ARG A 332 -1.38 1.36 -2.40
C ARG A 332 -2.85 1.37 -2.73
N SER A 333 -3.12 1.46 -4.01
CA SER A 333 -4.47 1.44 -4.54
C SER A 333 -4.70 0.03 -5.06
N PHE A 334 -5.55 -0.73 -4.40
CA PHE A 334 -5.89 -2.05 -4.90
C PHE A 334 -6.79 -1.85 -6.11
N PHE A 335 -6.27 -2.09 -7.30
CA PHE A 335 -7.07 -1.92 -8.51
C PHE A 335 -7.77 -3.22 -8.91
N ARG A 336 -7.05 -4.33 -8.77
CA ARG A 336 -7.49 -5.64 -9.21
C ARG A 336 -7.19 -6.63 -8.11
N ASN A 337 -8.23 -7.23 -7.57
CA ASN A 337 -8.10 -8.34 -6.65
C ASN A 337 -8.39 -9.63 -7.40
N GLU A 338 -7.75 -10.71 -6.99
CA GLU A 338 -8.27 -12.04 -7.28
C GLU A 338 -9.72 -12.08 -6.77
N LYS A 339 -10.67 -12.41 -7.64
CA LYS A 339 -12.09 -12.65 -7.34
C LYS A 339 -12.40 -14.13 -7.50
N PRO A 340 -13.51 -14.62 -6.91
CA PRO A 340 -13.92 -16.01 -7.12
C PRO A 340 -14.09 -16.31 -8.61
N THR A 341 -14.53 -15.34 -9.41
CA THR A 341 -14.65 -15.45 -10.86
C THR A 341 -13.34 -15.68 -11.61
N ASN A 342 -12.21 -15.18 -11.09
CA ASN A 342 -10.89 -15.38 -11.67
C ASN A 342 -10.40 -16.81 -11.45
N LEU A 343 -10.60 -17.34 -10.24
CA LEU A 343 -10.33 -18.75 -9.92
C LEU A 343 -11.18 -19.71 -10.76
N LEU A 344 -12.31 -19.23 -11.26
CA LEU A 344 -13.19 -19.96 -12.16
C LEU A 344 -12.86 -19.71 -13.64
N SER A 345 -11.78 -19.03 -13.98
CA SER A 345 -11.38 -18.77 -15.38
C SER A 345 -10.65 -19.97 -16.00
N SER A 346 -10.56 -20.04 -17.33
CA SER A 346 -10.05 -21.21 -18.05
C SER A 346 -8.60 -21.62 -17.71
N SER A 347 -7.79 -20.69 -17.18
CA SER A 347 -6.41 -20.96 -16.76
C SER A 347 -6.26 -21.42 -15.32
N GLU A 348 -7.29 -21.28 -14.47
CA GLU A 348 -7.21 -21.52 -13.02
C GLU A 348 -8.33 -22.44 -12.48
N ALA A 349 -9.41 -22.62 -13.25
CA ALA A 349 -10.59 -23.38 -12.84
C ALA A 349 -10.31 -24.86 -12.50
N HIS A 350 -9.17 -25.43 -12.89
CA HIS A 350 -8.76 -26.76 -12.44
C HIS A 350 -8.36 -26.80 -10.95
N TRP A 351 -8.19 -25.67 -10.28
CA TRP A 351 -7.93 -25.59 -8.84
C TRP A 351 -9.15 -25.91 -7.98
N LEU A 352 -10.36 -25.75 -8.52
CA LEU A 352 -11.63 -25.89 -7.83
C LEU A 352 -12.48 -27.01 -8.43
N ASP A 353 -13.51 -27.40 -7.68
CA ASP A 353 -14.59 -28.25 -8.20
C ASP A 353 -15.50 -27.45 -9.11
N ILE A 354 -16.03 -28.09 -10.16
CA ILE A 354 -16.91 -27.44 -11.13
C ILE A 354 -18.18 -26.85 -10.51
N LYS A 355 -18.67 -27.35 -9.36
CA LYS A 355 -19.83 -26.76 -8.66
C LYS A 355 -19.59 -25.31 -8.24
N ALA A 356 -18.34 -24.92 -8.03
CA ALA A 356 -17.96 -23.54 -7.73
C ALA A 356 -18.42 -22.56 -8.83
N GLU A 357 -18.56 -23.03 -10.08
CA GLU A 357 -19.08 -22.24 -11.21
C GLU A 357 -20.49 -21.71 -10.95
N GLY A 358 -21.31 -22.45 -10.20
CA GLY A 358 -22.66 -22.04 -9.82
C GLY A 358 -22.71 -20.75 -8.98
N PHE A 359 -21.58 -20.34 -8.39
CA PHE A 359 -21.47 -19.13 -7.57
C PHE A 359 -20.75 -17.99 -8.28
N ARG A 360 -20.39 -18.12 -9.57
CA ARG A 360 -19.66 -17.09 -10.32
C ARG A 360 -20.26 -15.69 -10.15
N ASN A 361 -21.59 -15.60 -10.20
CA ASN A 361 -22.31 -14.32 -10.10
C ASN A 361 -23.04 -14.13 -8.76
N ASP A 362 -23.00 -15.12 -7.86
CA ASP A 362 -23.80 -15.19 -6.63
C ASP A 362 -22.90 -15.56 -5.43
N VAL A 363 -21.74 -14.91 -5.30
CA VAL A 363 -20.75 -15.15 -4.23
C VAL A 363 -21.36 -14.91 -2.84
N ASP A 364 -22.33 -14.01 -2.73
CA ASP A 364 -23.08 -13.72 -1.51
C ASP A 364 -23.91 -14.93 -1.03
N LYS A 365 -24.28 -15.86 -1.91
CA LYS A 365 -24.97 -17.12 -1.58
C LYS A 365 -24.07 -18.26 -1.12
N LEU A 366 -22.74 -18.11 -1.19
CA LEU A 366 -21.85 -19.14 -0.64
C LEU A 366 -22.15 -19.32 0.86
N PRO A 367 -22.45 -20.53 1.37
CA PRO A 367 -22.82 -20.70 2.78
C PRO A 367 -21.62 -20.61 3.75
N PHE A 368 -20.45 -20.26 3.22
CA PHE A 368 -19.18 -20.03 3.92
C PHE A 368 -18.39 -18.92 3.20
N ASP A 369 -17.26 -18.56 3.78
CA ASP A 369 -16.20 -17.77 3.17
C ASP A 369 -14.84 -18.29 3.70
N SER A 370 -13.71 -17.72 3.29
CA SER A 370 -12.38 -18.24 3.62
C SER A 370 -12.04 -18.22 5.12
N HIS A 371 -12.75 -17.43 5.94
CA HIS A 371 -12.64 -17.50 7.40
C HIS A 371 -13.12 -18.84 7.96
N ALA A 372 -14.03 -19.54 7.28
CA ALA A 372 -14.40 -20.91 7.63
C ALA A 372 -13.23 -21.88 7.43
N LEU A 373 -12.49 -21.76 6.31
CA LEU A 373 -11.30 -22.56 6.05
C LEU A 373 -10.24 -22.34 7.16
N ALA A 374 -10.00 -21.09 7.54
CA ALA A 374 -9.11 -20.77 8.66
C ALA A 374 -9.61 -21.32 10.01
N ALA A 375 -10.92 -21.29 10.24
CA ALA A 375 -11.55 -21.81 11.45
C ALA A 375 -11.48 -23.35 11.55
N LEU A 376 -11.47 -24.07 10.43
CA LEU A 376 -11.25 -25.53 10.43
C LEU A 376 -9.89 -25.90 11.03
N ILE A 377 -8.90 -25.02 11.01
CA ILE A 377 -7.56 -25.29 11.58
C ILE A 377 -7.57 -25.21 13.11
N ALA A 378 -8.54 -24.49 13.70
CA ALA A 378 -8.62 -24.31 15.15
C ALA A 378 -8.72 -25.68 15.87
N PRO A 379 -8.04 -25.86 17.01
CA PRO A 379 -7.29 -24.86 17.79
C PRO A 379 -5.77 -24.80 17.45
N ARG A 380 -5.33 -25.46 16.37
CA ARG A 380 -3.91 -25.60 16.03
C ARG A 380 -3.30 -24.26 15.57
N PRO A 381 -1.99 -24.03 15.79
CA PRO A 381 -1.34 -22.81 15.33
C PRO A 381 -1.50 -22.53 13.83
N LEU A 382 -2.06 -21.37 13.50
CA LEU A 382 -2.16 -20.80 12.15
C LEU A 382 -1.45 -19.45 12.11
N LEU A 383 -0.40 -19.32 11.29
CA LEU A 383 0.23 -18.03 11.00
C LEU A 383 0.28 -17.84 9.48
N THR A 384 -0.48 -16.90 8.95
CA THR A 384 -0.46 -16.59 7.52
C THR A 384 0.36 -15.34 7.22
N PHE A 385 1.01 -15.33 6.06
CA PHE A 385 1.76 -14.19 5.55
C PHE A 385 1.09 -13.69 4.28
N THR A 386 1.04 -12.37 4.10
CA THR A 386 0.62 -11.78 2.83
C THR A 386 1.48 -10.56 2.48
N GLY A 387 1.97 -10.53 1.24
CA GLY A 387 2.82 -9.46 0.72
C GLY A 387 1.98 -8.24 0.37
N GLU A 388 2.37 -7.08 0.91
CA GLU A 388 1.69 -5.83 0.60
C GLU A 388 1.95 -5.34 -0.84
N GLY A 389 2.97 -5.85 -1.53
CA GLY A 389 3.41 -5.39 -2.85
C GLY A 389 2.62 -5.92 -4.04
N PHE A 390 1.52 -6.66 -3.82
CA PHE A 390 0.82 -7.39 -4.87
C PHE A 390 -0.71 -7.37 -4.69
N ASP A 391 -1.37 -6.42 -5.36
CA ASP A 391 -2.81 -6.13 -5.22
C ASP A 391 -3.70 -7.37 -5.38
N TRP A 392 -3.34 -8.25 -6.32
CA TRP A 392 -4.11 -9.45 -6.66
C TRP A 392 -4.39 -10.35 -5.45
N LEU A 393 -3.44 -10.47 -4.51
CA LEU A 393 -3.61 -11.32 -3.31
C LEU A 393 -4.68 -10.79 -2.34
N SER A 394 -5.06 -9.52 -2.46
CA SER A 394 -5.97 -8.82 -1.57
C SER A 394 -5.60 -9.02 -0.09
N SER A 395 -4.44 -8.51 0.33
CA SER A 395 -3.97 -8.59 1.72
C SER A 395 -5.04 -8.16 2.75
N PRO A 396 -5.83 -7.08 2.51
CA PRO A 396 -6.95 -6.75 3.38
C PRO A 396 -8.01 -7.86 3.54
N SER A 397 -8.32 -8.60 2.48
CA SER A 397 -9.21 -9.76 2.54
C SER A 397 -8.64 -10.91 3.37
N ASN A 398 -7.32 -11.12 3.37
CA ASN A 398 -6.66 -12.13 4.21
C ASN A 398 -6.72 -11.74 5.69
N VAL A 399 -6.52 -10.44 6.00
CA VAL A 399 -6.63 -9.91 7.37
C VAL A 399 -8.06 -10.05 7.89
N LEU A 400 -9.06 -9.68 7.10
CA LEU A 400 -10.46 -9.79 7.48
C LEU A 400 -10.83 -11.24 7.81
N ALA A 401 -10.48 -12.18 6.93
CA ALA A 401 -10.81 -13.59 7.13
C ALA A 401 -10.11 -14.17 8.36
N THR A 402 -8.85 -13.81 8.60
CA THR A 402 -8.10 -14.24 9.80
C THR A 402 -8.71 -13.66 11.07
N ALA A 403 -9.07 -12.38 11.08
CA ALA A 403 -9.72 -11.73 12.20
C ALA A 403 -11.09 -12.34 12.53
N ALA A 404 -11.89 -12.67 11.52
CA ALA A 404 -13.17 -13.35 11.71
C ALA A 404 -13.00 -14.77 12.25
N ALA A 405 -12.00 -15.52 11.76
CA ALA A 405 -11.70 -16.87 12.26
C ALA A 405 -11.21 -16.86 13.73
N LYS A 406 -10.61 -15.76 14.20
CA LYS A 406 -10.17 -15.62 15.59
C LYS A 406 -11.29 -15.82 16.61
N GLU A 407 -12.53 -15.44 16.29
CA GLU A 407 -13.69 -15.65 17.16
C GLU A 407 -13.88 -17.14 17.51
N VAL A 408 -13.61 -18.05 16.56
CA VAL A 408 -13.63 -19.50 16.80
C VAL A 408 -12.49 -19.93 17.71
N TYR A 409 -11.27 -19.44 17.45
CA TYR A 409 -10.13 -19.73 18.29
C TYR A 409 -10.37 -19.27 19.74
N GLU A 410 -10.92 -18.07 19.96
CA GLU A 410 -11.31 -17.58 21.28
C GLU A 410 -12.37 -18.46 21.93
N PHE A 411 -13.43 -18.84 21.19
CA PHE A 411 -14.49 -19.72 21.68
C PHE A 411 -13.94 -21.07 22.16
N LEU A 412 -12.96 -21.63 21.46
CA LEU A 412 -12.30 -22.88 21.82
C LEU A 412 -11.27 -22.73 22.96
N GLY A 413 -10.91 -21.51 23.34
CA GLY A 413 -9.89 -21.22 24.35
C GLY A 413 -8.46 -21.25 23.81
N ALA A 414 -8.31 -21.04 22.50
CA ALA A 414 -7.04 -21.01 21.76
C ALA A 414 -6.87 -19.69 20.99
N GLY A 415 -7.48 -18.58 21.44
CA GLY A 415 -7.47 -17.27 20.77
C GLY A 415 -6.07 -16.72 20.41
N ASP A 416 -5.05 -17.28 21.03
CA ASP A 416 -3.63 -16.95 20.92
C ASP A 416 -2.87 -17.78 19.86
N ASN A 417 -3.54 -18.72 19.19
CA ASN A 417 -2.96 -19.64 18.20
C ASN A 417 -3.25 -19.26 16.74
N ILE A 418 -3.77 -18.08 16.47
CA ILE A 418 -3.99 -17.59 15.09
C ILE A 418 -3.28 -16.24 14.93
N GLY A 419 -2.74 -15.96 13.75
CA GLY A 419 -2.14 -14.66 13.44
C GLY A 419 -1.94 -14.41 11.95
N ILE A 420 -1.72 -13.14 11.59
CA ILE A 420 -1.42 -12.72 10.22
C ILE A 420 -0.37 -11.63 10.17
N VAL A 421 0.63 -11.81 9.30
CA VAL A 421 1.66 -10.80 9.03
C VAL A 421 1.54 -10.32 7.59
N VAL A 422 1.19 -9.03 7.44
CA VAL A 422 1.36 -8.30 6.20
C VAL A 422 2.82 -7.85 6.15
N HIS A 423 3.59 -8.41 5.21
CA HIS A 423 5.01 -8.12 5.08
C HIS A 423 5.28 -7.23 3.87
N ASP A 424 6.29 -6.37 4.02
CA ASP A 424 6.89 -5.66 2.89
C ASP A 424 7.51 -6.68 1.89
N GLY A 425 7.64 -6.29 0.63
CA GLY A 425 8.23 -7.11 -0.41
C GLY A 425 7.24 -7.79 -1.36
N ALA A 426 7.81 -8.53 -2.29
CA ALA A 426 7.10 -9.18 -3.39
C ALA A 426 6.35 -10.43 -2.91
N HIS A 427 5.51 -10.96 -3.81
CA HIS A 427 4.80 -12.23 -3.69
C HIS A 427 5.78 -13.42 -3.50
N ALA A 428 6.15 -13.71 -2.25
CA ALA A 428 7.10 -14.77 -1.86
C ALA A 428 7.16 -14.94 -0.33
N PHE A 429 7.52 -16.15 0.11
CA PHE A 429 7.97 -16.36 1.50
C PHE A 429 9.33 -15.70 1.69
N GLN A 430 9.37 -14.59 2.43
CA GLN A 430 10.60 -13.85 2.59
C GLN A 430 11.51 -14.55 3.60
N ASP A 431 12.82 -14.54 3.34
CA ASP A 431 13.82 -15.12 4.25
C ASP A 431 13.78 -14.54 5.67
N ARG A 432 13.08 -13.43 5.93
CA ARG A 432 12.88 -12.90 7.28
C ARG A 432 11.66 -13.47 8.01
N ASP A 433 10.70 -14.02 7.27
CA ASP A 433 9.41 -14.46 7.81
C ASP A 433 9.54 -15.81 8.55
N HIS A 434 10.52 -16.64 8.16
CA HIS A 434 10.74 -17.94 8.78
C HIS A 434 11.11 -17.88 10.26
N ALA A 435 11.59 -16.74 10.77
CA ALA A 435 11.89 -16.55 12.19
C ALA A 435 10.61 -16.66 13.06
N TYR A 436 9.48 -16.19 12.55
CA TYR A 436 8.18 -16.34 13.22
C TYR A 436 7.73 -17.81 13.24
N MET A 437 7.87 -18.49 12.09
CA MET A 437 7.57 -19.92 11.98
C MET A 437 8.46 -20.76 12.91
N LEU A 438 9.76 -20.47 12.96
CA LEU A 438 10.69 -21.11 13.90
C LEU A 438 10.29 -20.92 15.35
N ALA A 439 9.88 -19.72 15.75
CA ALA A 439 9.44 -19.44 17.11
C ALA A 439 8.24 -20.31 17.52
N ILE A 440 7.27 -20.49 16.60
CA ILE A 440 6.12 -21.38 16.83
C ILE A 440 6.58 -22.84 16.90
N MET A 441 7.45 -23.28 15.98
CA MET A 441 7.99 -24.65 15.99
C MET A 441 8.75 -24.96 17.29
N ASP A 442 9.57 -24.03 17.76
CA ASP A 442 10.32 -24.17 19.01
C ASP A 442 9.37 -24.26 20.20
N ARG A 443 8.29 -23.46 20.24
CA ARG A 443 7.23 -23.55 21.27
C ARG A 443 6.50 -24.91 21.26
N GLU A 444 6.11 -25.39 20.08
CA GLU A 444 5.29 -26.60 19.94
C GLU A 444 6.09 -27.91 20.08
N PHE A 445 7.35 -27.92 19.64
CA PHE A 445 8.09 -29.18 19.45
C PHE A 445 9.23 -29.41 20.45
N ARG A 446 9.60 -28.42 21.27
CA ARG A 446 10.64 -28.56 22.31
C ARG A 446 10.02 -28.77 23.69
N GLY A 447 10.51 -29.80 24.40
CA GLY A 447 9.89 -30.31 25.63
C GLY A 447 10.30 -29.64 26.95
N ASP A 448 11.06 -28.54 26.94
CA ASP A 448 11.53 -27.86 28.16
C ASP A 448 10.68 -26.66 28.58
N HIS A 449 9.71 -26.21 27.77
CA HIS A 449 8.86 -25.04 28.04
C HIS A 449 9.66 -23.82 28.54
N GLN A 450 10.93 -23.66 28.15
CA GLN A 450 11.76 -22.52 28.56
C GLN A 450 11.31 -21.20 27.90
N SER A 451 10.33 -21.24 27.00
CA SER A 451 9.68 -20.04 26.52
C SER A 451 8.17 -20.26 26.35
N GLU A 452 7.38 -19.98 27.39
CA GLU A 452 5.95 -19.64 27.21
C GLU A 452 5.77 -18.52 26.17
N GLN A 453 6.83 -17.73 25.96
CA GLN A 453 6.91 -16.66 24.99
C GLN A 453 7.51 -17.15 23.66
N LEU A 454 7.00 -16.65 22.54
CA LEU A 454 7.54 -16.91 21.21
C LEU A 454 8.68 -15.94 20.94
N GLN A 455 9.91 -16.45 20.83
CA GLN A 455 11.10 -15.65 20.59
C GLN A 455 11.55 -15.75 19.13
N THR A 456 11.45 -14.66 18.38
CA THR A 456 12.07 -14.56 17.06
C THR A 456 13.55 -14.22 17.21
N GLU A 457 14.35 -14.68 16.26
CA GLU A 457 15.79 -14.48 16.27
C GLU A 457 16.24 -13.36 15.35
N GLY A 458 17.30 -12.66 15.77
CA GLY A 458 17.97 -11.61 14.99
C GLY A 458 19.05 -12.17 14.05
N PRO A 459 19.64 -11.30 13.19
CA PRO A 459 20.52 -11.69 12.08
C PRO A 459 21.80 -12.47 12.45
N ASP A 460 22.29 -12.39 13.69
CA ASP A 460 23.57 -12.97 14.08
C ASP A 460 23.48 -14.45 14.56
N THR A 461 22.30 -14.95 14.92
CA THR A 461 22.15 -16.26 15.57
C THR A 461 21.90 -17.42 14.61
N LEU A 462 21.54 -17.15 13.35
CA LEU A 462 21.21 -18.18 12.35
C LEU A 462 22.37 -18.52 11.41
N GLY A 463 23.48 -17.77 11.42
CA GLY A 463 24.66 -18.05 10.59
C GLY A 463 24.44 -17.88 9.08
N VAL A 464 23.40 -17.15 8.67
CA VAL A 464 23.02 -16.93 7.28
C VAL A 464 22.84 -15.43 7.02
N THR A 465 23.51 -14.89 6.00
CA THR A 465 23.31 -13.51 5.56
C THR A 465 21.97 -13.39 4.84
N VAL A 466 21.03 -12.66 5.44
CA VAL A 466 19.69 -12.43 4.89
C VAL A 466 19.58 -10.99 4.36
N ASN A 467 18.97 -10.83 3.18
CA ASN A 467 18.70 -9.53 2.56
C ASN A 467 17.24 -9.49 2.08
N PRO A 468 16.38 -8.57 2.58
CA PRO A 468 16.59 -7.55 3.62
C PRO A 468 17.09 -8.09 4.97
N PRO A 469 17.67 -7.26 5.87
CA PRO A 469 17.96 -7.68 7.24
C PRO A 469 16.71 -8.23 7.94
N ILE A 470 16.88 -9.29 8.73
CA ILE A 470 15.84 -9.84 9.60
C ILE A 470 15.46 -8.79 10.65
N ARG A 471 14.18 -8.78 11.08
CA ARG A 471 13.71 -7.94 12.20
C ARG A 471 14.56 -8.25 13.45
N PRO A 472 14.78 -7.28 14.35
CA PRO A 472 15.43 -7.57 15.63
C PRO A 472 14.72 -8.72 16.34
N ALA A 473 15.46 -9.49 17.14
CA ALA A 473 14.86 -10.51 17.99
C ALA A 473 13.74 -9.88 18.82
N GLN A 474 12.54 -10.46 18.74
CA GLN A 474 11.36 -10.00 19.45
C GLN A 474 10.73 -11.15 20.21
N THR A 475 10.11 -10.80 21.33
CA THR A 475 9.43 -11.75 22.18
C THR A 475 7.94 -11.43 22.13
N PHE A 476 7.14 -12.41 21.75
CA PHE A 476 5.69 -12.32 21.66
C PHE A 476 5.06 -13.25 22.70
N SER A 477 3.91 -12.86 23.27
CA SER A 477 3.23 -13.71 24.24
C SER A 477 2.37 -14.78 23.55
N SER A 478 1.94 -14.52 22.32
CA SER A 478 1.06 -15.40 21.53
C SER A 478 1.34 -15.31 20.02
N VAL A 479 0.78 -16.23 19.24
CA VAL A 479 0.80 -16.14 17.76
C VAL A 479 -0.01 -14.93 17.31
N TRP A 480 -1.08 -14.58 18.03
CA TRP A 480 -1.86 -13.39 17.72
C TRP A 480 -1.04 -12.11 17.88
N ASP A 481 -0.20 -12.02 18.92
CA ASP A 481 0.70 -10.89 19.15
C ASP A 481 1.75 -10.73 18.03
N MET A 482 2.03 -11.77 17.25
CA MET A 482 2.87 -11.67 16.06
C MET A 482 2.19 -10.95 14.90
N SER A 483 0.88 -10.77 14.94
CA SER A 483 0.12 -10.18 13.85
C SER A 483 0.53 -8.73 13.59
N ALA A 484 0.73 -8.38 12.32
CA ALA A 484 1.18 -7.05 11.93
C ALA A 484 0.57 -6.65 10.60
N TYR A 485 -0.25 -5.59 10.57
CA TYR A 485 -0.84 -5.08 9.33
C TYR A 485 -1.15 -3.56 9.38
N PRO A 486 -0.95 -2.83 8.27
CA PRO A 486 -1.02 -1.36 8.19
C PRO A 486 -2.40 -0.81 7.87
N PHE A 487 -3.47 -1.50 8.23
CA PHE A 487 -4.82 -1.00 7.95
C PHE A 487 -5.87 -1.60 8.88
N GLU A 488 -7.05 -1.01 8.92
CA GLU A 488 -8.23 -1.63 9.54
C GLU A 488 -9.06 -2.31 8.45
N VAL A 489 -9.82 -3.33 8.83
CA VAL A 489 -10.78 -4.02 7.97
C VAL A 489 -12.20 -3.57 8.30
N ASP A 490 -13.09 -3.63 7.31
CA ASP A 490 -14.49 -3.24 7.51
C ASP A 490 -15.19 -4.19 8.49
N SER A 491 -15.53 -3.68 9.67
CA SER A 491 -16.29 -4.44 10.67
C SER A 491 -17.68 -4.87 10.17
N SER A 492 -18.26 -4.20 9.18
CA SER A 492 -19.58 -4.52 8.64
C SER A 492 -19.63 -5.85 7.88
N TYR A 493 -18.47 -6.44 7.56
CA TYR A 493 -18.39 -7.81 7.05
C TYR A 493 -18.43 -8.85 8.17
N ILE A 494 -18.19 -8.49 9.43
CA ILE A 494 -18.27 -9.38 10.61
C ILE A 494 -19.45 -8.91 11.47
N GLN A 495 -20.67 -9.22 11.03
CA GLN A 495 -21.92 -8.74 11.66
C GLN A 495 -22.38 -9.59 12.86
N TRP A 496 -21.57 -10.58 13.24
CA TRP A 496 -21.83 -11.54 14.31
C TRP A 496 -20.64 -11.57 15.28
N SER A 497 -20.79 -12.28 16.38
CA SER A 497 -19.72 -12.52 17.35
C SER A 497 -19.93 -13.87 18.00
N ARG A 498 -18.87 -14.45 18.58
CA ARG A 498 -18.98 -15.75 19.25
C ARG A 498 -19.96 -15.70 20.43
N PRO A 499 -20.52 -16.85 20.86
CA PRO A 499 -21.32 -16.93 22.08
C PRO A 499 -20.59 -16.32 23.29
N GLY A 500 -21.31 -15.52 24.08
CA GLY A 500 -20.78 -14.84 25.26
C GLY A 500 -19.97 -13.57 24.97
N LYS A 501 -19.93 -13.10 23.71
CA LYS A 501 -19.30 -11.85 23.31
C LYS A 501 -20.31 -10.97 22.59
N TYR A 502 -20.35 -9.68 22.94
CA TYR A 502 -21.29 -8.76 22.29
C TYR A 502 -20.98 -8.63 20.79
N THR A 503 -22.00 -8.65 19.95
CA THR A 503 -21.92 -8.21 18.56
C THR A 503 -21.66 -6.71 18.52
N LEU A 504 -20.72 -6.27 17.68
CA LEU A 504 -20.51 -4.85 17.40
C LEU A 504 -19.97 -4.67 15.98
N TYR A 505 -20.67 -3.90 15.16
CA TYR A 505 -20.16 -3.43 13.87
C TYR A 505 -20.73 -2.05 13.51
N THR A 506 -20.20 -1.45 12.47
CA THR A 506 -20.60 -0.15 11.96
C THR A 506 -20.38 -0.12 10.45
N THR A 507 -21.33 0.44 9.71
CA THR A 507 -21.15 0.69 8.26
C THR A 507 -20.32 1.95 8.02
N ASN A 508 -20.20 2.82 9.03
CA ASN A 508 -19.48 4.09 8.96
C ASN A 508 -17.96 3.91 9.11
N GLU A 509 -17.33 3.03 8.34
CA GLU A 509 -15.89 2.73 8.43
C GLU A 509 -15.02 4.00 8.42
N LEU A 510 -15.48 5.03 7.71
CA LEU A 510 -14.73 6.26 7.46
C LEU A 510 -15.56 7.51 7.66
N LEU A 511 -14.94 8.49 8.34
CA LEU A 511 -15.50 9.80 8.61
C LEU A 511 -14.63 10.92 8.03
N THR A 512 -15.25 12.04 7.68
CA THR A 512 -14.53 13.24 7.19
C THR A 512 -14.32 14.25 8.30
N ALA A 513 -13.07 14.55 8.62
CA ALA A 513 -12.71 15.52 9.65
C ALA A 513 -13.24 16.92 9.31
N GLY A 514 -13.77 17.61 10.31
CA GLY A 514 -14.35 18.95 10.15
C GLY A 514 -15.77 18.97 9.61
N TYR A 515 -16.41 17.81 9.37
CA TYR A 515 -17.80 17.71 8.93
C TYR A 515 -18.64 17.00 9.98
N ALA A 516 -19.89 17.44 10.15
CA ALA A 516 -20.81 16.74 11.05
C ALA A 516 -21.08 15.32 10.51
N ALA A 517 -21.11 14.34 11.39
CA ALA A 517 -21.26 12.94 11.02
C ALA A 517 -22.24 12.23 11.95
N THR A 518 -22.94 11.24 11.40
CA THR A 518 -23.75 10.31 12.19
C THR A 518 -23.09 8.94 12.12
N VAL A 519 -22.65 8.44 13.27
CA VAL A 519 -22.12 7.07 13.39
C VAL A 519 -23.22 6.17 13.92
N LYS A 520 -23.52 5.09 13.20
CA LYS A 520 -24.45 4.04 13.62
C LYS A 520 -23.65 2.80 14.04
N ALA A 521 -23.73 2.48 15.32
CA ALA A 521 -23.20 1.26 15.89
C ALA A 521 -24.32 0.22 15.98
N TYR A 522 -24.12 -0.95 15.38
CA TYR A 522 -25.03 -2.08 15.43
C TYR A 522 -24.52 -3.06 16.48
N SER A 523 -25.33 -3.36 17.50
CA SER A 523 -24.90 -4.17 18.63
C SER A 523 -26.07 -4.80 19.40
N ASN A 524 -25.82 -5.93 20.07
CA ASN A 524 -26.71 -6.53 21.07
C ASN A 524 -26.42 -6.02 22.51
N ALA A 525 -25.36 -5.22 22.72
CA ALA A 525 -25.03 -4.65 24.02
C ALA A 525 -26.07 -3.62 24.47
N PRO A 526 -26.22 -3.35 25.78
CA PRO A 526 -27.16 -2.32 26.25
C PRO A 526 -26.69 -0.90 25.87
N ARG A 527 -25.37 -0.67 25.82
CA ARG A 527 -24.77 0.63 25.49
C ARG A 527 -23.50 0.44 24.68
N VAL A 528 -23.12 1.47 23.92
CA VAL A 528 -21.87 1.53 23.17
C VAL A 528 -21.16 2.84 23.48
N GLN A 529 -19.83 2.80 23.48
CA GLN A 529 -18.95 3.96 23.61
C GLN A 529 -18.24 4.22 22.29
N LEU A 530 -18.19 5.49 21.88
CA LEU A 530 -17.35 5.98 20.79
C LEU A 530 -16.32 6.94 21.38
N ASP A 531 -15.04 6.57 21.28
CA ASP A 531 -13.90 7.42 21.60
C ASP A 531 -13.30 7.99 20.31
N THR A 532 -13.31 9.31 20.18
CA THR A 532 -12.78 10.04 19.01
C THR A 532 -11.34 10.52 19.23
N GLY A 533 -10.71 10.17 20.36
CA GLY A 533 -9.43 10.71 20.85
C GLY A 533 -9.53 12.12 21.41
N SER A 534 -10.44 12.94 20.87
CA SER A 534 -10.78 14.29 21.35
C SER A 534 -11.96 14.29 22.34
N GLY A 535 -12.69 13.19 22.46
CA GLY A 535 -13.80 13.03 23.39
C GLY A 535 -14.36 11.62 23.41
N VAL A 536 -15.02 11.28 24.52
CA VAL A 536 -15.68 9.98 24.71
C VAL A 536 -17.19 10.20 24.79
N TYR A 537 -17.93 9.50 23.94
CA TYR A 537 -19.37 9.59 23.81
C TYR A 537 -19.99 8.22 24.09
N THR A 538 -21.14 8.20 24.75
CA THR A 538 -21.87 6.96 25.02
C THR A 538 -23.29 7.07 24.54
N ALA A 539 -23.80 6.01 23.90
CA ALA A 539 -25.18 5.93 23.44
C ALA A 539 -25.82 4.62 23.90
N ASP A 540 -27.10 4.68 24.25
CA ASP A 540 -27.90 3.49 24.53
C ASP A 540 -28.28 2.82 23.20
N VAL A 541 -28.24 1.50 23.17
CA VAL A 541 -28.65 0.71 22.02
C VAL A 541 -30.17 0.56 22.04
N LYS A 542 -30.85 0.98 20.97
CA LYS A 542 -32.30 0.87 20.81
C LYS A 542 -32.59 0.15 19.50
N ASN A 543 -33.35 -0.95 19.58
CA ASN A 543 -33.63 -1.82 18.44
C ASN A 543 -32.35 -2.28 17.71
N GLY A 544 -31.32 -2.64 18.49
CA GLY A 544 -30.03 -3.09 17.96
C GLY A 544 -29.09 -1.99 17.46
N ILE A 545 -29.46 -0.71 17.59
CA ILE A 545 -28.67 0.40 17.05
C ILE A 545 -28.41 1.47 18.11
N ALA A 546 -27.15 1.87 18.26
CA ALA A 546 -26.72 3.08 18.96
C ALA A 546 -26.29 4.14 17.95
N THR A 547 -26.79 5.37 18.09
CA THR A 547 -26.53 6.47 17.15
C THR A 547 -25.77 7.60 17.83
N PHE A 548 -24.63 7.97 17.26
CA PHE A 548 -23.83 9.12 17.68
C PHE A 548 -23.97 10.24 16.65
N ASN A 549 -24.52 11.38 17.06
CA ASN A 549 -24.60 12.58 16.23
C ASN A 549 -23.44 13.50 16.60
N LEU A 550 -22.37 13.48 15.81
CA LEU A 550 -21.17 14.27 16.02
C LEU A 550 -21.27 15.60 15.26
N LYS A 551 -20.96 16.70 15.94
CA LYS A 551 -20.78 18.00 15.30
C LYS A 551 -19.44 18.05 14.57
N ALA A 552 -19.32 18.93 13.59
CA ALA A 552 -18.09 19.12 12.80
C ALA A 552 -16.80 19.24 13.64
N ASN A 553 -16.84 19.99 14.75
CA ASN A 553 -15.69 20.17 15.65
C ASN A 553 -15.39 18.96 16.55
N GLN A 554 -16.24 17.93 16.55
CA GLN A 554 -16.05 16.66 17.27
C GLN A 554 -15.51 15.56 16.34
N VAL A 555 -15.56 15.78 15.02
CA VAL A 555 -15.04 14.86 14.01
C VAL A 555 -13.63 15.32 13.63
N THR A 556 -12.65 14.89 14.41
CA THR A 556 -11.22 15.20 14.23
C THR A 556 -10.47 14.04 13.59
N GLN A 557 -9.43 14.33 12.80
CA GLN A 557 -8.59 13.31 12.16
C GLN A 557 -7.98 12.35 13.19
N GLY A 558 -7.97 11.05 12.88
CA GLY A 558 -7.41 10.01 13.75
C GLY A 558 -8.22 8.71 13.75
N ARG A 559 -7.76 7.74 14.53
CA ARG A 559 -8.44 6.46 14.76
C ARG A 559 -9.50 6.61 15.84
N TYR A 560 -10.72 6.16 15.56
CA TYR A 560 -11.81 6.15 16.53
C TYR A 560 -12.01 4.73 17.03
N THR A 561 -12.33 4.62 18.31
CA THR A 561 -12.58 3.33 18.97
C THR A 561 -14.06 3.24 19.32
N LEU A 562 -14.71 2.21 18.83
CA LEU A 562 -16.09 1.89 19.16
C LEU A 562 -16.09 0.61 20.01
N SER A 563 -16.61 0.68 21.23
CA SER A 563 -16.59 -0.45 22.18
C SER A 563 -17.94 -0.67 22.83
N THR A 564 -18.30 -1.92 23.07
CA THR A 564 -19.51 -2.25 23.83
C THR A 564 -19.35 -1.94 25.32
N ILE A 565 -20.44 -1.55 25.97
CA ILE A 565 -20.52 -1.39 27.43
C ILE A 565 -21.64 -2.30 27.94
N GLY A 566 -21.27 -3.24 28.80
CA GLY A 566 -22.17 -4.18 29.44
C GLY A 566 -21.45 -5.00 30.52
N GLY A 567 -22.18 -5.86 31.22
CA GLY A 567 -21.62 -6.74 32.26
C GLY A 567 -21.90 -8.23 32.06
N ASP A 568 -22.67 -8.59 31.03
CA ASP A 568 -23.19 -9.95 30.85
C ASP A 568 -22.42 -10.74 29.76
N GLU A 569 -21.68 -10.07 28.89
CA GLU A 569 -20.87 -10.65 27.80
C GLU A 569 -19.52 -9.92 27.69
N ASP A 570 -18.55 -10.56 27.04
CA ASP A 570 -17.23 -9.99 26.77
C ASP A 570 -17.34 -8.71 25.91
N THR A 571 -16.54 -7.69 26.25
CA THR A 571 -16.48 -6.45 25.49
C THR A 571 -15.93 -6.70 24.08
N GLN A 572 -16.61 -6.13 23.09
CA GLN A 572 -16.17 -6.12 21.70
C GLN A 572 -15.75 -4.70 21.33
N THR A 573 -14.68 -4.59 20.54
CA THR A 573 -14.17 -3.30 20.07
C THR A 573 -13.90 -3.37 18.59
N VAL A 574 -14.40 -2.37 17.86
CA VAL A 574 -14.11 -2.15 16.44
C VAL A 574 -13.58 -0.74 16.24
N TYR A 575 -12.95 -0.51 15.10
CA TYR A 575 -12.24 0.74 14.83
C TYR A 575 -12.78 1.41 13.58
N LEU A 576 -12.85 2.74 13.63
CA LEU A 576 -13.16 3.58 12.48
C LEU A 576 -11.98 4.51 12.22
N GLN A 577 -11.86 5.02 10.99
CA GLN A 577 -10.83 6.01 10.68
C GLN A 577 -11.48 7.34 10.29
N CYS A 578 -10.95 8.43 10.81
CA CYS A 578 -11.35 9.78 10.41
C CYS A 578 -10.20 10.45 9.66
N TYR A 579 -10.48 10.84 8.42
CA TYR A 579 -9.52 11.49 7.53
C TYR A 579 -9.96 12.92 7.23
N ASP A 580 -9.01 13.82 7.02
CA ASP A 580 -9.33 15.10 6.40
C ASP A 580 -9.86 14.88 4.96
N LEU A 581 -10.66 15.83 4.46
CA LEU A 581 -11.28 15.74 3.12
C LEU A 581 -10.27 15.45 2.00
N THR A 582 -9.02 15.83 2.21
CA THR A 582 -7.99 15.79 1.19
C THR A 582 -7.33 14.43 1.09
N SER A 583 -7.24 13.78 2.23
CA SER A 583 -6.92 12.38 2.38
C SER A 583 -8.07 11.50 1.91
N ILE A 584 -9.30 11.99 1.79
CA ILE A 584 -10.42 11.24 1.21
C ILE A 584 -10.40 11.27 -0.32
N LEU A 585 -10.04 12.40 -0.92
CA LEU A 585 -10.03 12.59 -2.38
C LEU A 585 -8.65 12.26 -2.96
N ARG A 586 -8.44 11.03 -3.44
CA ARG A 586 -7.13 10.56 -3.93
C ARG A 586 -7.13 10.19 -5.41
N THR A 587 -5.94 10.11 -5.97
CA THR A 587 -5.67 9.49 -7.28
C THR A 587 -4.43 8.63 -7.18
N SER A 588 -4.39 7.56 -7.94
CA SER A 588 -3.19 6.76 -8.13
C SER A 588 -3.14 6.18 -9.53
N ILE A 589 -1.93 5.79 -9.93
CA ILE A 589 -1.70 4.87 -11.04
C ILE A 589 -1.49 3.49 -10.41
N THR A 590 -2.04 2.45 -11.01
CA THR A 590 -1.81 1.06 -10.59
C THR A 590 -1.07 0.31 -11.69
N GLY A 591 -0.40 -0.78 -11.32
CA GLY A 591 0.21 -1.72 -12.24
C GLY A 591 -0.02 -3.14 -11.72
N ASP A 592 -0.67 -3.98 -12.50
CA ASP A 592 -0.82 -5.41 -12.20
C ASP A 592 0.36 -6.23 -12.75
N ASP A 593 0.30 -7.55 -12.61
CA ASP A 593 1.30 -8.52 -13.09
C ASP A 593 1.30 -8.70 -14.62
N THR A 594 0.26 -8.23 -15.32
CA THR A 594 0.26 -8.06 -16.78
C THR A 594 0.98 -6.76 -17.20
N GLY A 595 1.26 -5.92 -16.20
CA GLY A 595 1.76 -4.56 -16.30
C GLY A 595 0.82 -3.63 -17.06
N ASP A 596 -0.47 -3.92 -17.02
CA ASP A 596 -1.51 -2.96 -17.35
C ASP A 596 -1.40 -1.79 -16.37
N GLN A 597 -1.09 -0.60 -16.91
CA GLN A 597 -1.17 0.62 -16.13
C GLN A 597 -2.57 1.21 -16.24
N ARG A 598 -3.19 1.48 -15.09
CA ARG A 598 -4.53 2.07 -15.01
C ARG A 598 -4.55 3.25 -14.05
N TRP A 599 -5.42 4.21 -14.33
CA TRP A 599 -5.63 5.36 -13.47
C TRP A 599 -6.83 5.10 -12.57
N VAL A 600 -6.62 5.22 -11.27
CA VAL A 600 -7.65 5.01 -10.26
C VAL A 600 -7.93 6.34 -9.57
N PHE A 601 -9.15 6.82 -9.72
CA PHE A 601 -9.75 7.84 -8.87
C PHE A 601 -10.30 7.12 -7.63
N GLY A 602 -9.40 6.79 -6.70
CA GLY A 602 -9.76 6.12 -5.47
C GLY A 602 -10.17 7.11 -4.40
N PHE A 603 -11.21 6.76 -3.67
CA PHE A 603 -11.68 7.46 -2.49
C PHE A 603 -11.38 6.57 -1.29
N THR A 604 -11.07 7.16 -0.15
CA THR A 604 -11.04 6.33 1.06
C THR A 604 -12.48 5.92 1.41
N SER A 605 -13.46 6.82 1.26
CA SER A 605 -14.89 6.60 1.52
C SER A 605 -15.59 5.80 0.41
N LYS A 606 -16.61 5.00 0.75
CA LYS A 606 -17.53 4.39 -0.24
C LYS A 606 -18.17 5.48 -1.11
N VAL A 607 -18.40 5.15 -2.37
CA VAL A 607 -19.14 5.99 -3.33
C VAL A 607 -20.48 5.36 -3.68
N ASP A 608 -21.47 6.18 -4.02
CA ASP A 608 -22.71 5.68 -4.64
C ASP A 608 -22.42 5.31 -6.11
N PRO A 609 -22.40 4.01 -6.46
CA PRO A 609 -22.03 3.58 -7.80
C PRO A 609 -23.10 3.90 -8.85
N ASP A 610 -24.36 4.14 -8.44
CA ASP A 610 -25.45 4.48 -9.35
C ASP A 610 -25.54 5.98 -9.63
N ALA A 611 -24.90 6.79 -8.78
CA ALA A 611 -24.80 8.22 -8.99
C ALA A 611 -23.70 8.57 -10.03
N ILE A 612 -22.60 7.82 -10.11
CA ILE A 612 -21.45 8.18 -10.94
C ILE A 612 -21.73 8.06 -12.44
N LYS A 613 -21.48 9.14 -13.19
CA LYS A 613 -21.52 9.17 -14.66
C LYS A 613 -20.12 9.40 -15.22
N MET A 614 -19.74 8.63 -16.25
CA MET A 614 -18.43 8.73 -16.90
C MET A 614 -18.54 9.27 -18.33
N PHE A 615 -17.67 10.22 -18.66
CA PHE A 615 -17.61 10.84 -19.99
C PHE A 615 -16.18 10.88 -20.51
N ALA A 616 -16.00 10.66 -21.81
CA ALA A 616 -14.77 10.94 -22.53
C ALA A 616 -15.01 12.05 -23.56
N ASN A 617 -14.29 13.18 -23.46
CA ASN A 617 -14.47 14.36 -24.32
C ASN A 617 -15.94 14.81 -24.41
N ASN A 618 -16.65 14.84 -23.27
CA ASN A 618 -18.09 15.14 -23.13
C ASN A 618 -19.06 14.15 -23.80
N THR A 619 -18.56 13.04 -24.34
CA THR A 619 -19.40 11.93 -24.81
C THR A 619 -19.57 10.95 -23.65
N PRO A 620 -20.81 10.59 -23.26
CA PRO A 620 -21.02 9.52 -22.29
C PRO A 620 -20.34 8.24 -22.76
N ILE A 621 -19.60 7.58 -21.87
CA ILE A 621 -19.05 6.25 -22.14
C ILE A 621 -19.71 5.23 -21.22
N PRO A 622 -19.95 3.99 -21.68
CA PRO A 622 -20.44 2.93 -20.82
C PRO A 622 -19.42 2.68 -19.70
N ALA A 623 -19.90 2.64 -18.46
CA ALA A 623 -19.12 2.24 -17.31
C ALA A 623 -19.45 0.77 -16.98
N SER A 624 -18.43 -0.08 -16.90
CA SER A 624 -18.60 -1.45 -16.46
C SER A 624 -18.58 -1.54 -14.93
N LYS A 625 -19.34 -2.49 -14.38
CA LYS A 625 -19.26 -2.90 -12.97
C LYS A 625 -18.41 -4.17 -12.76
N ASN A 626 -17.97 -4.87 -13.83
CA ASN A 626 -17.24 -6.15 -13.80
C ASN A 626 -16.17 -6.31 -14.93
N GLU A 627 -15.27 -7.30 -14.86
CA GLU A 627 -14.14 -7.44 -15.82
C GLU A 627 -14.60 -7.78 -17.26
N GLY A 628 -14.06 -7.04 -18.25
CA GLY A 628 -14.29 -7.21 -19.68
C GLY A 628 -13.64 -6.11 -20.54
N GLU A 629 -13.70 -6.31 -21.86
CA GLU A 629 -13.31 -5.39 -22.95
C GLU A 629 -14.17 -4.10 -22.91
N GLU A 630 -14.00 -3.24 -21.88
CA GLU A 630 -14.82 -2.04 -21.61
C GLU A 630 -13.98 -0.81 -21.15
N PRO A 631 -14.39 0.45 -21.45
CA PRO A 631 -13.54 1.65 -21.34
C PRO A 631 -13.31 2.24 -19.93
N GLY A 632 -14.02 1.79 -18.88
CA GLY A 632 -13.83 2.27 -17.48
C GLY A 632 -14.72 1.57 -16.44
N TRP A 633 -14.29 1.50 -15.17
CA TRP A 633 -14.99 0.75 -14.09
C TRP A 633 -15.42 1.64 -12.93
N ILE A 634 -16.63 1.44 -12.41
CA ILE A 634 -17.09 2.04 -11.15
C ILE A 634 -16.86 1.03 -10.02
N LEU A 635 -16.08 1.44 -9.00
CA LEU A 635 -15.68 0.62 -7.86
C LEU A 635 -16.39 1.11 -6.60
N SER A 636 -16.51 0.25 -5.58
CA SER A 636 -17.14 0.61 -4.31
C SER A 636 -16.48 1.81 -3.61
N TYR A 637 -15.19 2.02 -3.86
CA TYR A 637 -14.40 3.10 -3.27
C TYR A 637 -13.71 3.94 -4.36
N GLY A 638 -14.24 4.01 -5.58
CA GLY A 638 -13.52 4.68 -6.66
C GLY A 638 -14.13 4.58 -8.04
N ALA A 639 -13.44 5.17 -9.00
CA ALA A 639 -13.61 4.84 -10.41
C ALA A 639 -12.23 4.58 -11.01
N SER A 640 -12.11 3.57 -11.86
CA SER A 640 -10.90 3.30 -12.63
C SER A 640 -11.13 3.58 -14.10
N ILE A 641 -10.09 4.02 -14.78
CA ILE A 641 -10.10 4.17 -16.24
C ILE A 641 -8.91 3.41 -16.78
N ASN A 642 -9.19 2.50 -17.71
CA ASN A 642 -8.17 1.79 -18.44
C ASN A 642 -7.47 2.77 -19.39
N THR A 643 -6.15 2.87 -19.35
CA THR A 643 -5.40 3.73 -20.28
C THR A 643 -4.90 3.01 -21.53
N GLY A 644 -5.15 1.70 -21.64
CA GLY A 644 -4.79 0.89 -22.80
C GLY A 644 -3.27 0.69 -22.97
N TYR A 645 -2.53 0.62 -21.86
CA TYR A 645 -1.08 0.43 -21.86
C TYR A 645 -0.76 -0.82 -21.04
N SER A 646 -0.43 -1.94 -21.70
CA SER A 646 0.08 -3.13 -21.05
C SER A 646 1.61 -3.13 -21.12
N SER A 647 2.30 -3.59 -20.08
CA SER A 647 3.75 -3.78 -20.14
C SER A 647 4.14 -4.93 -21.08
N ALA A 648 3.20 -5.82 -21.40
CA ALA A 648 3.35 -6.83 -22.44
C ALA A 648 3.47 -6.20 -23.85
N ASP A 649 3.16 -4.90 -24.00
CA ASP A 649 3.28 -4.17 -25.27
C ASP A 649 4.74 -3.83 -25.64
N ALA A 650 5.72 -4.21 -24.82
CA ALA A 650 7.14 -3.99 -25.11
C ALA A 650 7.66 -4.81 -26.31
N ASP A 651 6.94 -5.84 -26.76
CA ASP A 651 7.35 -6.70 -27.88
C ASP A 651 6.72 -6.34 -29.24
N GLY A 652 5.81 -5.36 -29.28
CA GLY A 652 5.22 -4.83 -30.50
C GLY A 652 4.28 -5.78 -31.26
N SER A 653 3.85 -6.90 -30.66
CA SER A 653 3.03 -7.92 -31.34
C SER A 653 1.53 -7.85 -31.05
N ASN A 654 1.09 -7.15 -30.00
CA ASN A 654 -0.32 -7.04 -29.58
C ASN A 654 -0.83 -5.59 -29.55
N VAL A 655 -0.82 -4.90 -30.69
CA VAL A 655 -1.48 -3.60 -30.83
C VAL A 655 -3.00 -3.80 -30.98
N LYS A 656 -3.71 -4.13 -29.90
CA LYS A 656 -5.17 -3.98 -29.87
C LYS A 656 -5.50 -2.59 -29.33
N HIS A 657 -6.03 -1.75 -30.20
CA HIS A 657 -6.49 -0.40 -29.87
C HIS A 657 -7.84 -0.46 -29.13
N PHE A 658 -7.81 -0.86 -27.87
CA PHE A 658 -9.00 -1.13 -27.03
C PHE A 658 -10.11 -0.05 -27.14
N PHE A 659 -9.75 1.23 -27.10
CA PHE A 659 -10.73 2.33 -27.21
C PHE A 659 -11.37 2.53 -28.60
N GLN A 660 -10.79 1.98 -29.67
CA GLN A 660 -11.27 2.19 -31.05
C GLN A 660 -12.25 1.11 -31.52
N ASP A 661 -12.18 -0.09 -30.96
CA ASP A 661 -12.88 -1.26 -31.52
C ASP A 661 -14.22 -1.59 -30.82
N GLU A 662 -14.43 -1.18 -29.56
CA GLU A 662 -15.57 -1.63 -28.73
C GLU A 662 -16.78 -0.69 -28.70
N VAL A 663 -16.59 0.60 -29.00
CA VAL A 663 -17.72 1.54 -29.10
C VAL A 663 -17.99 1.76 -30.58
N SER A 664 -19.04 1.12 -31.12
CA SER A 664 -19.38 1.17 -32.55
C SER A 664 -19.64 2.57 -33.11
N ASP A 665 -19.89 3.54 -32.23
CA ASP A 665 -20.07 4.97 -32.55
C ASP A 665 -18.84 5.83 -32.19
N PHE A 666 -17.72 5.21 -31.76
CA PHE A 666 -16.46 5.94 -31.60
C PHE A 666 -15.91 6.28 -32.99
N PRO A 667 -15.68 7.56 -33.31
CA PRO A 667 -15.28 7.92 -34.66
C PRO A 667 -13.93 7.28 -35.01
N ALA A 668 -13.88 6.52 -36.10
CA ALA A 668 -12.71 5.75 -36.57
C ALA A 668 -11.45 6.58 -36.95
N SER A 669 -11.42 7.88 -36.65
CA SER A 669 -10.42 8.84 -37.12
C SER A 669 -9.65 9.57 -36.01
N TYR A 670 -9.51 8.98 -34.83
CA TYR A 670 -8.74 9.58 -33.74
C TYR A 670 -7.37 8.87 -33.60
N THR A 671 -6.37 9.44 -34.28
CA THR A 671 -4.96 9.04 -34.21
C THR A 671 -4.37 9.21 -32.80
N ALA A 672 -3.27 8.52 -32.52
CA ALA A 672 -2.56 8.43 -31.23
C ALA A 672 -2.05 9.76 -30.61
N ASN A 673 -2.52 10.92 -31.08
CA ASN A 673 -2.06 12.27 -30.68
C ASN A 673 -3.23 13.25 -30.40
N THR A 674 -4.41 12.78 -30.00
CA THR A 674 -5.57 13.63 -29.68
C THR A 674 -5.85 13.62 -28.19
N ASN A 675 -5.85 14.80 -27.52
CA ASN A 675 -6.14 14.96 -26.08
C ASN A 675 -7.45 14.26 -25.73
N ARG A 676 -7.44 13.46 -24.65
CA ARG A 676 -8.67 12.82 -24.15
C ARG A 676 -8.91 13.24 -22.72
N VAL A 677 -10.02 13.93 -22.51
CA VAL A 677 -10.50 14.33 -21.19
C VAL A 677 -11.46 13.27 -20.70
N VAL A 678 -11.22 12.73 -19.51
CA VAL A 678 -12.17 11.89 -18.79
C VAL A 678 -12.80 12.71 -17.68
N ARG A 679 -14.13 12.69 -17.60
CA ARG A 679 -14.90 13.38 -16.58
C ARG A 679 -15.81 12.41 -15.84
N LEU A 680 -15.77 12.49 -14.52
CA LEU A 680 -16.68 11.84 -13.58
C LEU A 680 -17.69 12.90 -13.13
N GLU A 681 -18.98 12.63 -13.24
CA GLU A 681 -20.04 13.49 -12.69
C GLU A 681 -20.84 12.71 -11.65
N ASP A 682 -21.53 13.43 -10.76
CA ASP A 682 -22.47 12.87 -9.79
C ASP A 682 -21.86 11.88 -8.78
N VAL A 683 -20.61 12.11 -8.39
CA VAL A 683 -19.91 11.32 -7.37
C VAL A 683 -20.40 11.72 -5.98
N VAL A 684 -21.20 10.87 -5.34
CA VAL A 684 -21.65 11.05 -3.95
C VAL A 684 -20.82 10.15 -3.02
N LEU A 685 -20.24 10.72 -1.97
CA LEU A 685 -19.44 9.98 -0.99
C LEU A 685 -20.28 9.64 0.25
N GLU A 686 -20.19 8.42 0.78
CA GLU A 686 -20.92 8.02 1.99
C GLU A 686 -20.56 8.90 3.21
N SER A 687 -19.29 9.28 3.35
CA SER A 687 -18.81 10.16 4.44
C SER A 687 -19.20 11.63 4.27
N LEU A 688 -19.70 12.02 3.10
CA LEU A 688 -20.21 13.36 2.77
C LEU A 688 -21.45 13.26 1.88
N PRO A 689 -22.53 12.61 2.34
CA PRO A 689 -23.65 12.23 1.48
C PRO A 689 -24.47 13.44 1.03
N ASN A 690 -24.33 14.54 1.75
CA ASN A 690 -24.93 15.80 1.37
C ASN A 690 -24.13 16.51 0.28
N PHE A 691 -22.96 16.05 -0.17
CA PHE A 691 -22.20 16.68 -1.24
C PHE A 691 -22.13 15.78 -2.48
N ASN A 692 -22.50 16.31 -3.64
CA ASN A 692 -22.28 15.70 -4.96
C ASN A 692 -21.00 16.29 -5.56
N PHE A 693 -20.05 15.47 -6.01
CA PHE A 693 -18.80 15.87 -6.64
C PHE A 693 -18.74 15.52 -8.15
N GLN A 694 -18.02 16.31 -8.94
CA GLN A 694 -17.62 15.98 -10.31
C GLN A 694 -16.14 16.29 -10.49
N PHE A 695 -15.44 15.52 -11.32
CA PHE A 695 -14.00 15.61 -11.56
C PHE A 695 -13.70 15.51 -13.05
N SER A 696 -12.81 16.33 -13.60
CA SER A 696 -12.26 16.17 -14.95
C SER A 696 -10.74 15.93 -14.93
N TYR A 697 -10.24 15.22 -15.93
CA TYR A 697 -8.81 14.89 -16.09
C TYR A 697 -8.41 14.69 -17.57
N ASP A 698 -7.25 15.18 -18.02
CA ASP A 698 -6.69 14.94 -19.38
C ASP A 698 -5.61 13.83 -19.37
N ILE A 699 -5.85 12.75 -20.12
CA ILE A 699 -4.99 11.54 -20.12
C ILE A 699 -3.69 11.70 -20.94
N ASN A 700 -3.58 12.70 -21.81
CA ASN A 700 -2.42 12.83 -22.71
C ASN A 700 -1.24 13.61 -22.12
N MET A 701 -1.43 14.32 -21.00
CA MET A 701 -0.35 15.04 -20.34
C MET A 701 0.61 14.14 -19.52
N ALA A 702 0.47 12.80 -19.61
CA ALA A 702 1.13 11.85 -18.72
C ALA A 702 2.46 11.23 -19.21
N LYS A 703 3.04 11.64 -20.35
CA LYS A 703 4.37 11.13 -20.75
C LYS A 703 5.55 11.64 -19.89
N SER A 704 5.32 12.67 -19.08
CA SER A 704 6.18 13.03 -17.96
C SER A 704 5.32 12.94 -16.70
N VAL A 705 5.45 11.83 -15.97
CA VAL A 705 4.65 11.49 -14.79
C VAL A 705 4.61 12.68 -13.82
N LEU A 706 3.52 13.46 -13.89
CA LEU A 706 3.14 14.38 -12.82
C LEU A 706 2.82 13.50 -11.61
N LYS A 707 3.58 13.67 -10.54
CA LYS A 707 3.33 13.01 -9.25
C LYS A 707 1.86 13.29 -8.85
N PRO A 708 1.05 12.29 -8.48
CA PRO A 708 -0.26 12.56 -7.90
C PRO A 708 -0.08 13.58 -6.77
N SER A 709 -0.85 14.66 -6.79
CA SER A 709 -0.62 15.88 -6.01
C SER A 709 -0.88 15.74 -4.50
N TRP A 710 -0.95 14.50 -4.00
CA TRP A 710 -1.32 14.16 -2.63
C TRP A 710 -0.63 12.88 -2.13
N PRO A 711 0.67 12.94 -1.78
CA PRO A 711 1.29 11.88 -1.01
C PRO A 711 0.74 11.94 0.43
N SER A 712 -0.12 10.99 0.82
CA SER A 712 -0.63 10.90 2.19
C SER A 712 0.35 10.15 3.09
N THR A 713 1.63 10.50 3.08
CA THR A 713 2.74 9.73 3.66
C THR A 713 2.80 9.72 5.19
N ASN A 714 1.73 10.07 5.90
CA ASN A 714 1.78 10.17 7.37
C ASN A 714 0.55 9.70 8.14
N ILE A 715 -0.39 8.98 7.51
CA ILE A 715 -1.53 8.44 8.26
C ILE A 715 -1.29 6.97 8.57
N LYS A 716 -1.04 6.66 9.84
CA LYS A 716 -1.00 5.29 10.35
C LYS A 716 -2.41 4.72 10.31
N ILE A 717 -2.64 3.72 9.47
CA ILE A 717 -3.88 2.96 9.44
C ILE A 717 -3.55 1.63 10.15
N GLY A 718 -4.43 1.12 11.01
CA GLY A 718 -4.28 -0.22 11.61
C GLY A 718 -3.99 -0.27 13.12
N PRO A 719 -4.02 -1.50 13.71
CA PRO A 719 -4.48 -1.64 15.07
C PRO A 719 -3.47 -1.57 16.23
N SER A 720 -2.16 -1.44 15.99
CA SER A 720 -1.19 -1.55 17.09
C SER A 720 -0.75 -0.19 17.70
N PRO A 721 -0.84 -0.01 19.04
CA PRO A 721 -0.15 1.07 19.76
C PRO A 721 1.39 0.96 19.61
N ASP A 722 1.88 -0.27 19.41
CA ASP A 722 3.28 -0.62 19.25
C ASP A 722 3.46 -1.33 17.91
N TRP A 723 3.63 -0.55 16.85
CA TRP A 723 4.18 -1.10 15.62
C TRP A 723 5.52 -1.77 15.93
N PRO A 724 5.76 -3.05 15.57
CA PRO A 724 7.13 -3.54 15.53
C PRO A 724 7.91 -2.58 14.62
N VAL A 725 9.02 -2.05 15.11
CA VAL A 725 9.89 -1.16 14.34
C VAL A 725 10.21 -1.89 13.05
N TYR A 726 9.78 -1.34 11.91
CA TYR A 726 10.23 -1.85 10.62
C TYR A 726 11.75 -1.72 10.60
N PRO A 727 12.50 -2.81 10.39
CA PRO A 727 13.92 -2.69 10.16
C PRO A 727 14.09 -1.87 8.88
N ASN A 728 14.50 -0.62 9.04
CA ASN A 728 15.12 0.14 7.98
C ASN A 728 16.31 -0.71 7.51
N LYS A 729 16.46 -1.01 6.20
CA LYS A 729 17.48 -1.96 5.71
C LYS A 729 18.91 -1.53 6.11
N ASN A 730 19.15 -0.33 6.65
CA ASN A 730 20.48 0.21 6.86
C ASN A 730 20.88 0.87 8.21
N THR A 731 20.05 1.07 9.25
CA THR A 731 20.48 1.91 10.41
C THR A 731 19.94 1.56 11.81
N ASP A 732 20.03 0.31 12.26
CA ASP A 732 19.66 -0.02 13.65
C ASP A 732 20.81 0.26 14.65
N THR A 733 20.92 1.51 15.13
CA THR A 733 21.53 1.83 16.43
C THR A 733 20.51 2.64 17.22
N GLY A 734 19.88 1.98 18.18
CA GLY A 734 18.68 2.43 18.87
C GLY A 734 18.71 3.87 19.42
N GLU A 735 17.61 4.57 19.17
CA GLU A 735 16.80 5.39 20.08
C GLU A 735 15.75 6.09 19.20
N ARG A 736 14.47 5.77 19.36
CA ARG A 736 13.38 6.39 18.60
C ARG A 736 12.76 7.53 19.42
N PRO A 737 12.80 8.80 18.98
CA PRO A 737 12.18 9.91 19.70
C PRO A 737 10.65 9.83 19.67
N GLU A 738 10.00 10.13 20.80
CA GLU A 738 8.54 10.14 21.00
C GLU A 738 7.77 11.21 20.18
N GLN A 739 8.44 12.08 19.43
CA GLN A 739 7.78 13.09 18.60
C GLN A 739 8.49 13.26 17.24
N LEU A 740 7.80 12.88 16.17
CA LEU A 740 8.22 13.14 14.79
C LEU A 740 7.64 14.48 14.31
N PRO A 741 8.45 15.42 13.77
CA PRO A 741 7.94 16.60 13.09
C PRO A 741 7.60 16.30 11.62
N TRP A 742 6.45 16.80 11.19
CA TRP A 742 5.81 16.61 9.88
C TRP A 742 6.62 17.21 8.71
N PRO A 743 6.58 16.60 7.50
CA PRO A 743 7.13 17.20 6.27
C PRO A 743 6.18 18.26 5.70
N ALA A 744 6.73 19.38 5.21
CA ALA A 744 5.97 20.41 4.50
C ALA A 744 5.93 20.12 2.99
N THR A 745 4.73 20.06 2.40
CA THR A 745 4.49 19.91 0.96
C THR A 745 4.77 21.22 0.20
N SER A 746 5.63 21.22 -0.82
CA SER A 746 5.98 22.39 -1.64
C SER A 746 5.51 22.28 -3.10
N LEU A 747 4.20 22.24 -3.32
CA LEU A 747 3.59 22.65 -4.60
C LEU A 747 2.83 23.95 -4.35
N GLY A 748 2.97 24.93 -5.24
CA GLY A 748 2.25 26.21 -5.14
C GLY A 748 0.75 25.99 -5.27
N ALA A 749 -0.05 26.58 -4.38
CA ALA A 749 -1.50 26.50 -4.43
C ALA A 749 -2.07 27.43 -5.53
N VAL A 750 -3.11 26.98 -6.21
CA VAL A 750 -3.90 27.84 -7.11
C VAL A 750 -4.45 29.03 -6.32
N ALA A 751 -4.07 30.24 -6.70
CA ALA A 751 -4.50 31.46 -6.02
C ALA A 751 -5.82 31.99 -6.61
N PHE A 752 -6.79 32.27 -5.73
CA PHE A 752 -8.02 32.95 -6.13
C PHE A 752 -7.79 34.44 -6.24
N ASN A 753 -8.42 35.05 -7.23
CA ASN A 753 -8.47 36.49 -7.34
C ASN A 753 -9.77 36.99 -6.69
N PRO A 754 -9.72 37.55 -5.47
CA PRO A 754 -10.92 38.02 -4.77
C PRO A 754 -11.61 39.19 -5.49
N ASP A 755 -10.90 39.96 -6.32
CA ASP A 755 -11.47 41.05 -7.11
C ASP A 755 -12.32 40.54 -8.29
N ASN A 756 -12.06 39.31 -8.74
CA ASN A 756 -12.79 38.63 -9.83
C ASN A 756 -13.83 37.61 -9.34
N ALA A 757 -13.75 37.17 -8.08
CA ALA A 757 -14.75 36.32 -7.46
C ALA A 757 -15.98 37.15 -7.06
N LYS A 758 -17.11 36.92 -7.74
CA LYS A 758 -18.39 37.57 -7.42
C LYS A 758 -19.45 36.51 -7.17
N ILE A 759 -19.78 36.31 -5.90
CA ILE A 759 -20.96 35.53 -5.50
C ILE A 759 -22.16 36.48 -5.54
N THR A 760 -22.82 36.59 -6.69
CA THR A 760 -24.03 37.43 -6.83
C THR A 760 -25.28 36.64 -6.41
N THR A 761 -25.84 37.02 -5.27
CA THR A 761 -26.92 36.34 -4.53
C THR A 761 -28.32 36.48 -5.15
N GLN A 762 -28.44 36.72 -6.46
CA GLN A 762 -29.73 36.85 -7.17
C GLN A 762 -29.81 36.06 -8.48
N THR A 763 -28.91 35.11 -8.68
CA THR A 763 -28.88 34.32 -9.91
C THR A 763 -28.76 32.85 -9.59
N ASN A 764 -29.32 32.06 -10.49
CA ASN A 764 -29.00 30.65 -10.67
C ASN A 764 -27.51 30.42 -11.01
N ASN A 765 -26.58 31.34 -10.73
CA ASN A 765 -25.18 31.27 -11.14
C ASN A 765 -24.25 31.74 -10.01
N VAL A 766 -23.13 31.04 -9.82
CA VAL A 766 -22.00 31.41 -8.96
C VAL A 766 -20.76 31.61 -9.82
N THR A 767 -20.00 32.66 -9.57
CA THR A 767 -18.84 33.01 -10.40
C THR A 767 -17.58 33.19 -9.56
N ILE A 768 -16.50 32.53 -9.99
CA ILE A 768 -15.25 32.41 -9.26
C ILE A 768 -14.10 32.85 -10.16
N GLY A 769 -13.27 33.75 -9.65
CA GLY A 769 -12.13 34.30 -10.35
C GLY A 769 -10.81 33.73 -9.83
N PHE A 770 -9.89 33.44 -10.74
CA PHE A 770 -8.56 32.92 -10.49
C PHE A 770 -7.52 33.94 -10.94
N GLU A 771 -6.34 33.93 -10.30
CA GLU A 771 -5.24 34.82 -10.68
C GLU A 771 -4.56 34.39 -11.98
N ASN A 772 -4.53 33.08 -12.25
CA ASN A 772 -3.92 32.49 -13.43
C ASN A 772 -4.98 31.82 -14.32
N PRO A 773 -4.73 31.70 -15.64
CA PRO A 773 -5.52 30.85 -16.53
C PRO A 773 -5.55 29.41 -16.01
N MET A 774 -6.76 28.88 -15.82
CA MET A 774 -6.97 27.54 -15.31
C MET A 774 -6.97 26.50 -16.44
N ASP A 775 -6.51 25.31 -16.11
CA ASP A 775 -6.78 24.11 -16.89
C ASP A 775 -8.26 23.74 -16.70
N THR A 776 -9.07 24.06 -17.69
CA THR A 776 -10.52 23.85 -17.66
C THR A 776 -10.91 22.37 -17.68
N GLN A 777 -9.94 21.48 -17.92
CA GLN A 777 -10.09 20.04 -18.00
C GLN A 777 -9.59 19.32 -16.75
N ASN A 778 -9.06 20.04 -15.76
CA ASN A 778 -8.68 19.53 -14.45
C ASN A 778 -9.36 20.36 -13.36
N ILE A 779 -10.61 20.01 -13.05
CA ILE A 779 -11.37 20.62 -11.96
C ILE A 779 -12.27 19.57 -11.28
N GLY A 780 -12.19 19.57 -9.96
CA GLY A 780 -13.12 18.93 -9.05
C GLY A 780 -14.11 19.97 -8.53
N PHE A 781 -15.40 19.69 -8.57
CA PHE A 781 -16.45 20.56 -8.04
C PHE A 781 -17.35 19.72 -7.17
N GLY A 782 -17.89 20.24 -6.07
CA GLY A 782 -19.01 19.60 -5.40
C GLY A 782 -19.90 20.53 -4.60
N THR A 783 -21.15 20.14 -4.40
CA THR A 783 -22.19 20.99 -3.83
C THR A 783 -23.15 20.20 -2.95
N ASN A 784 -23.73 20.85 -1.95
CA ASN A 784 -24.74 20.23 -1.08
C ASN A 784 -26.19 20.64 -1.33
N PHE A 785 -26.43 21.39 -2.39
CA PHE A 785 -27.74 21.99 -2.62
C PHE A 785 -28.28 21.78 -4.03
N ALA A 786 -27.48 21.29 -4.98
CA ALA A 786 -27.91 21.13 -6.35
C ALA A 786 -27.46 19.81 -6.96
N ASP A 787 -28.40 19.12 -7.60
CA ASP A 787 -28.16 17.83 -8.25
C ASP A 787 -27.70 17.98 -9.70
N ASP A 788 -27.77 19.20 -10.26
CA ASP A 788 -27.37 19.51 -11.64
C ASP A 788 -26.77 20.91 -11.73
N TYR A 789 -25.78 21.06 -12.61
CA TYR A 789 -25.17 22.35 -12.91
C TYR A 789 -24.54 22.42 -14.31
N THR A 790 -24.13 23.63 -14.69
CA THR A 790 -23.38 23.93 -15.92
C THR A 790 -22.09 24.67 -15.57
N LEU A 791 -20.99 24.31 -16.21
CA LEU A 791 -19.72 25.03 -16.07
C LEU A 791 -19.42 25.78 -17.37
N SER A 792 -19.05 27.04 -17.23
CA SER A 792 -18.57 27.85 -18.34
C SER A 792 -17.37 28.67 -17.90
N TRP A 793 -16.30 28.58 -18.69
CA TRP A 793 -15.10 29.37 -18.51
C TRP A 793 -15.14 30.57 -19.46
N ASN A 794 -14.55 31.69 -19.05
CA ASN A 794 -14.31 32.81 -19.95
C ASN A 794 -13.14 32.50 -20.92
N GLU A 795 -12.96 33.32 -21.95
CA GLU A 795 -12.00 33.08 -23.04
C GLU A 795 -10.53 32.90 -22.60
N ASP A 796 -10.14 33.48 -21.47
CA ASP A 796 -8.79 33.39 -20.92
C ASP A 796 -8.66 32.34 -19.78
N ASN A 797 -9.72 31.59 -19.50
CA ASN A 797 -9.82 30.58 -18.43
C ASN A 797 -9.51 31.08 -17.01
N THR A 798 -9.56 32.39 -16.76
CA THR A 798 -9.34 32.95 -15.41
C THR A 798 -10.62 33.05 -14.59
N LYS A 799 -11.77 32.71 -15.17
CA LYS A 799 -13.07 32.88 -14.51
C LYS A 799 -14.01 31.72 -14.82
N LEU A 800 -14.44 31.03 -13.77
CA LEU A 800 -15.43 29.97 -13.82
C LEU A 800 -16.81 30.51 -13.45
N THR A 801 -17.82 30.22 -14.27
CA THR A 801 -19.23 30.45 -13.96
C THR A 801 -19.95 29.12 -13.86
N ILE A 802 -20.62 28.92 -12.75
CA ILE A 802 -21.32 27.69 -12.37
C ILE A 802 -22.81 28.01 -12.32
N GLY A 803 -23.58 27.47 -13.26
CA GLY A 803 -25.02 27.69 -13.33
C GLY A 803 -25.81 26.51 -12.76
N PHE A 804 -26.71 26.78 -11.84
CA PHE A 804 -27.62 25.85 -11.17
C PHE A 804 -29.03 25.93 -11.75
N ASN A 805 -29.82 24.88 -11.62
CA ASN A 805 -31.21 24.85 -12.07
C ASN A 805 -32.18 25.60 -11.13
N HIS A 806 -31.73 26.05 -9.95
CA HIS A 806 -32.51 26.84 -8.98
C HIS A 806 -31.63 27.84 -8.21
N ALA A 807 -32.27 28.73 -7.45
CA ALA A 807 -31.58 29.79 -6.71
C ALA A 807 -30.87 29.24 -5.45
N VAL A 808 -29.65 29.72 -5.19
CA VAL A 808 -28.83 29.34 -4.03
C VAL A 808 -29.48 29.83 -2.72
N SER A 809 -29.58 28.94 -1.73
CA SER A 809 -30.24 29.21 -0.45
C SER A 809 -29.26 29.43 0.70
N ALA A 810 -29.72 29.94 1.84
CA ALA A 810 -28.87 30.09 3.03
C ALA A 810 -28.45 28.72 3.58
N GLY A 811 -27.13 28.51 3.77
CA GLY A 811 -26.58 27.23 4.22
C GLY A 811 -26.09 26.32 3.08
N SER A 812 -26.24 26.77 1.83
CA SER A 812 -25.62 26.15 0.67
C SER A 812 -24.09 26.23 0.76
N GLN A 813 -23.41 25.12 0.53
CA GLN A 813 -21.95 25.03 0.54
C GLN A 813 -21.45 24.50 -0.81
N LEU A 814 -20.33 25.05 -1.24
CA LEU A 814 -19.64 24.71 -2.48
C LEU A 814 -18.20 24.30 -2.19
N ILE A 815 -17.78 23.14 -2.68
CA ILE A 815 -16.42 22.62 -2.62
C ILE A 815 -15.78 22.67 -4.01
N ILE A 816 -14.52 23.11 -4.10
CA ILE A 816 -13.73 23.05 -5.34
C ILE A 816 -12.38 22.40 -5.05
N ALA A 817 -12.05 21.36 -5.81
CA ALA A 817 -10.85 20.54 -5.66
C ALA A 817 -10.15 20.37 -7.02
N ARG A 818 -8.94 19.79 -7.03
CA ARG A 818 -8.19 19.42 -8.25
C ARG A 818 -8.02 20.51 -9.31
N LEU A 819 -8.03 21.76 -8.89
CA LEU A 819 -7.67 22.90 -9.72
C LEU A 819 -6.22 22.75 -10.14
N LYS A 820 -5.99 22.83 -11.45
CA LYS A 820 -4.66 22.96 -12.03
C LYS A 820 -4.62 24.23 -12.88
N ASP A 821 -3.60 25.05 -12.76
CA ASP A 821 -3.43 26.18 -13.67
C ASP A 821 -2.64 25.78 -14.93
N ALA A 822 -2.61 26.65 -15.93
CA ALA A 822 -1.89 26.43 -17.18
C ALA A 822 -0.37 26.26 -16.99
N ALA A 823 0.18 26.63 -15.83
CA ALA A 823 1.57 26.43 -15.45
C ALA A 823 1.80 25.09 -14.71
N GLY A 824 0.74 24.33 -14.44
CA GLY A 824 0.80 23.03 -13.76
C GLY A 824 0.73 23.12 -12.23
N ASN A 825 0.48 24.29 -11.65
CA ASN A 825 0.28 24.43 -10.21
C ASN A 825 -1.06 23.81 -9.81
N VAL A 826 -1.12 23.16 -8.66
CA VAL A 826 -2.28 22.40 -8.21
C VAL A 826 -2.72 22.84 -6.82
N ASN A 827 -4.02 22.88 -6.57
CA ASN A 827 -4.48 23.14 -5.21
C ASN A 827 -4.26 21.91 -4.30
N VAL A 828 -3.39 22.10 -3.32
CA VAL A 828 -3.05 21.10 -2.29
C VAL A 828 -4.05 21.12 -1.13
N GLN A 829 -5.25 21.70 -1.28
CA GLN A 829 -6.44 21.53 -0.41
C GLN A 829 -7.70 21.92 -1.21
N PRO A 830 -8.84 21.20 -1.07
CA PRO A 830 -10.13 21.66 -1.54
C PRO A 830 -10.53 22.96 -0.84
N TYR A 831 -11.18 23.85 -1.59
CA TYR A 831 -11.73 25.09 -1.07
C TYR A 831 -13.21 24.91 -0.77
N VAL A 832 -13.66 25.35 0.41
CA VAL A 832 -15.07 25.33 0.81
C VAL A 832 -15.59 26.76 0.89
N PHE A 833 -16.71 27.02 0.24
CA PHE A 833 -17.39 28.30 0.20
C PHE A 833 -18.76 28.19 0.89
N ASP A 834 -18.94 28.94 1.98
CA ASP A 834 -20.24 29.14 2.60
C ASP A 834 -21.05 30.18 1.81
N LEU A 835 -22.08 29.71 1.10
CA LEU A 835 -22.96 30.58 0.33
C LEU A 835 -24.11 31.05 1.24
N SER A 836 -24.11 32.35 1.57
CA SER A 836 -25.20 32.99 2.31
C SER A 836 -25.81 34.14 1.51
N PRO A 837 -27.15 34.33 1.54
CA PRO A 837 -27.79 35.47 0.90
C PRO A 837 -27.47 36.76 1.66
N GLN A 838 -26.67 37.66 1.07
CA GLN A 838 -26.54 39.03 1.58
C GLN A 838 -27.79 39.86 1.21
N SER A 839 -28.38 40.53 2.20
CA SER A 839 -29.52 41.43 2.02
C SER A 839 -29.11 42.71 1.29
N THR A 840 -29.87 43.08 0.26
CA THR A 840 -29.71 44.32 -0.50
C THR A 840 -30.06 45.55 0.34
N GLY A 841 -29.06 46.32 0.77
CA GLY A 841 -29.23 47.66 1.34
C GLY A 841 -27.99 48.50 1.02
N GLY A 842 -28.15 49.54 0.20
CA GLY A 842 -27.02 50.30 -0.36
C GLY A 842 -26.29 51.18 0.65
N ASP A 843 -24.97 51.10 0.67
CA ASP A 843 -24.05 52.23 0.77
C ASP A 843 -22.65 51.83 0.26
N THR A 844 -21.88 52.85 -0.09
CA THR A 844 -20.60 52.87 -0.77
C THR A 844 -19.41 52.44 0.11
N GLY A 845 -18.61 51.47 -0.38
CA GLY A 845 -17.26 51.16 0.15
C GLY A 845 -17.18 49.98 1.12
N SER A 846 -16.25 49.04 0.84
CA SER A 846 -15.95 47.79 1.56
C SER A 846 -16.96 46.65 1.35
N HIS A 847 -16.67 45.80 0.37
CA HIS A 847 -17.29 44.48 0.25
C HIS A 847 -16.45 43.51 1.09
N ASN A 848 -17.01 42.93 2.16
CA ASN A 848 -16.42 41.73 2.76
C ASN A 848 -16.71 40.55 1.82
N PRO A 849 -15.67 39.84 1.32
CA PRO A 849 -15.87 38.60 0.58
C PRO A 849 -16.51 37.52 1.46
N PRO A 850 -17.11 36.47 0.87
CA PRO A 850 -17.53 35.27 1.60
C PRO A 850 -16.42 34.78 2.54
N SER A 851 -16.79 34.39 3.75
CA SER A 851 -15.84 33.78 4.68
C SER A 851 -15.41 32.42 4.14
N VAL A 852 -14.20 32.34 3.61
CA VAL A 852 -13.50 31.07 3.37
C VAL A 852 -13.14 30.53 4.76
N THR A 853 -13.91 29.56 5.26
CA THR A 853 -13.47 28.80 6.43
C THR A 853 -12.54 27.70 5.96
N ASN A 854 -11.24 27.88 6.19
CA ASN A 854 -10.39 26.70 6.37
C ASN A 854 -10.90 25.98 7.63
N PRO A 855 -11.12 24.65 7.65
CA PRO A 855 -11.38 23.95 8.90
C PRO A 855 -10.27 24.33 9.89
N ALA A 856 -10.66 24.91 11.03
CA ALA A 856 -9.77 25.65 11.91
C ALA A 856 -8.55 24.82 12.35
N GLN A 857 -7.34 25.32 12.10
CA GLN A 857 -6.15 24.86 12.82
C GLN A 857 -6.16 25.45 14.25
N PRO A 858 -5.86 24.66 15.29
CA PRO A 858 -5.74 25.18 16.67
C PRO A 858 -4.56 26.15 16.79
N GLU A 859 -4.77 27.27 17.48
CA GLU A 859 -3.73 28.27 17.82
C GLU A 859 -2.66 27.69 18.76
N VAL A 860 -1.39 28.06 18.57
CA VAL A 860 -0.27 27.80 19.49
C VAL A 860 0.51 29.12 19.77
N PRO A 861 1.00 29.41 20.99
CA PRO A 861 1.55 30.72 21.39
C PRO A 861 3.03 30.97 20.99
N VAL A 862 3.50 32.22 21.14
CA VAL A 862 4.78 32.81 20.64
C VAL A 862 6.00 32.73 21.61
N GLN A 863 7.13 32.14 21.14
CA GLN A 863 8.63 32.34 21.21
C GLN A 863 9.40 33.17 22.30
N PRO A 864 10.78 33.19 22.39
CA PRO A 864 11.86 32.14 22.49
C PRO A 864 13.08 32.51 23.44
N GLU A 865 14.09 31.62 23.69
CA GLU A 865 15.45 32.02 24.17
C GLU A 865 16.59 31.16 23.53
N HIS A 866 17.63 31.82 23.00
CA HIS A 866 18.95 31.36 22.50
C HIS A 866 19.08 29.99 21.78
N PRO A 867 19.10 29.93 20.43
CA PRO A 867 19.18 28.68 19.67
C PRO A 867 20.56 28.01 19.61
N PHE A 868 21.67 28.71 19.95
CA PHE A 868 23.02 28.15 19.87
C PHE A 868 23.86 28.42 21.12
N VAL A 869 24.50 27.39 21.67
CA VAL A 869 25.23 27.43 22.95
C VAL A 869 26.65 28.00 22.85
N ASP A 870 27.23 28.07 21.66
CA ASP A 870 28.62 28.49 21.43
C ASP A 870 28.76 29.93 20.93
N ILE A 871 27.67 30.70 20.94
CA ILE A 871 27.65 32.14 20.65
C ILE A 871 27.44 32.98 21.90
N GLU A 872 27.26 32.36 23.06
CA GLU A 872 27.11 33.08 24.33
C GLU A 872 28.34 33.96 24.61
N GLY A 873 28.13 35.26 24.80
CA GLY A 873 29.21 36.25 24.96
C GLY A 873 30.00 36.59 23.68
N HIS A 874 29.63 36.01 22.52
CA HIS A 874 30.25 36.31 21.24
C HIS A 874 29.66 37.60 20.65
N TRP A 875 30.51 38.50 20.13
CA TRP A 875 30.08 39.80 19.60
C TRP A 875 29.06 39.70 18.44
N ALA A 876 29.00 38.54 17.77
CA ALA A 876 28.10 38.28 16.65
C ALA A 876 26.76 37.64 17.05
N ALA A 877 26.59 37.25 18.32
CA ALA A 877 25.40 36.56 18.82
C ALA A 877 24.07 37.23 18.44
N PRO A 878 23.87 38.56 18.66
CA PRO A 878 22.57 39.16 18.38
C PRO A 878 22.21 39.10 16.88
N TYR A 879 23.19 39.22 15.99
CA TYR A 879 22.96 39.11 14.55
C TYR A 879 22.66 37.67 14.14
N ILE A 880 23.33 36.70 14.76
CA ILE A 880 23.13 35.27 14.49
C ILE A 880 21.73 34.85 14.94
N GLU A 881 21.34 35.26 16.14
CA GLU A 881 20.04 34.92 16.74
C GLU A 881 18.89 35.54 15.97
N SER A 882 19.00 36.81 15.58
CA SER A 882 18.00 37.48 14.76
C SER A 882 17.77 36.76 13.43
N LEU A 883 18.86 36.42 12.73
CA LEU A 883 18.77 35.72 11.46
C LEU A 883 18.28 34.27 11.62
N ALA A 884 18.64 33.59 12.70
CA ALA A 884 18.21 32.22 12.98
C ALA A 884 16.74 32.15 13.40
N ALA A 885 16.26 33.10 14.19
CA ALA A 885 14.84 33.21 14.57
C ALA A 885 13.94 33.42 13.34
N GLN A 886 14.48 34.06 12.31
CA GLN A 886 13.83 34.25 11.01
C GLN A 886 14.18 33.16 9.99
N GLN A 887 14.90 32.11 10.42
CA GLN A 887 15.32 30.95 9.63
C GLN A 887 16.18 31.28 8.40
N TYR A 888 16.81 32.46 8.37
CA TYR A 888 17.71 32.87 7.29
C TYR A 888 19.07 32.19 7.37
N ILE A 889 19.53 31.87 8.58
CA ILE A 889 20.74 31.11 8.81
C ILE A 889 20.47 29.95 9.76
N SER A 890 21.31 28.92 9.70
CA SER A 890 21.24 27.75 10.56
C SER A 890 22.61 27.45 11.19
N GLY A 891 22.56 26.71 12.31
CA GLY A 891 23.76 26.22 12.99
C GLY A 891 24.44 25.08 12.23
N THR A 892 25.56 24.61 12.76
CA THR A 892 26.33 23.50 12.18
C THR A 892 25.90 22.13 12.72
N GLY A 893 24.97 22.09 13.68
CA GLY A 893 24.57 20.88 14.43
C GLY A 893 24.85 21.02 15.94
N ASP A 894 24.35 20.08 16.75
CA ASP A 894 24.60 19.96 18.21
C ASP A 894 24.31 21.20 19.07
N GLY A 895 23.34 22.02 18.66
CA GLY A 895 23.04 23.29 19.32
C GLY A 895 24.15 24.32 19.16
N ARG A 896 25.01 24.24 18.14
CA ARG A 896 26.14 25.15 17.90
C ARG A 896 26.08 25.84 16.53
N PHE A 897 26.64 27.04 16.45
CA PHE A 897 26.77 27.84 15.23
C PHE A 897 28.18 27.87 14.64
N ASN A 898 29.21 27.65 15.46
CA ASN A 898 30.63 27.76 15.15
C ASN A 898 31.02 29.15 14.59
N PRO A 899 30.93 30.23 15.39
CA PRO A 899 31.09 31.60 14.90
C PRO A 899 32.47 31.89 14.28
N ASN A 900 33.53 31.21 14.71
CA ASN A 900 34.89 31.37 14.18
C ASN A 900 35.22 30.42 13.02
N GLY A 901 34.29 29.53 12.66
CA GLY A 901 34.44 28.62 11.53
C GLY A 901 34.59 29.38 10.22
N ILE A 902 35.45 28.87 9.33
CA ILE A 902 35.67 29.46 8.01
C ILE A 902 34.59 28.98 7.05
N LEU A 903 33.95 29.92 6.35
CA LEU A 903 32.91 29.60 5.38
C LEU A 903 33.47 29.22 4.02
N THR A 904 32.83 28.23 3.42
CA THR A 904 32.98 27.89 2.01
C THR A 904 32.06 28.73 1.13
N ARG A 905 32.33 28.73 -0.18
CA ARG A 905 31.52 29.48 -1.17
C ARG A 905 30.08 28.95 -1.26
N ALA A 906 29.88 27.64 -1.17
CA ALA A 906 28.55 27.03 -1.19
C ALA A 906 27.73 27.40 0.05
N GLU A 907 28.34 27.38 1.24
CA GLU A 907 27.63 27.73 2.49
C GLU A 907 27.15 29.17 2.49
N ILE A 908 27.96 30.10 1.97
CA ILE A 908 27.54 31.50 1.85
C ILE A 908 26.37 31.65 0.90
N VAL A 909 26.44 31.04 -0.27
CA VAL A 909 25.36 31.13 -1.26
C VAL A 909 24.09 30.48 -0.72
N GLN A 910 24.21 29.40 0.04
CA GLN A 910 23.06 28.79 0.72
C GLN A 910 22.44 29.70 1.79
N MET A 911 23.26 30.40 2.58
CA MET A 911 22.73 31.38 3.55
C MET A 911 21.95 32.50 2.84
N LEU A 912 22.44 32.96 1.68
CA LEU A 912 21.73 33.95 0.86
C LEU A 912 20.46 33.36 0.22
N PHE A 913 20.50 32.13 -0.29
CA PHE A 913 19.34 31.45 -0.86
C PHE A 913 18.24 31.22 0.18
N ASN A 914 18.61 30.88 1.42
CA ASN A 914 17.65 30.76 2.52
C ASN A 914 16.97 32.10 2.85
N ALA A 915 17.73 33.20 2.82
CA ALA A 915 17.20 34.53 3.10
C ALA A 915 16.36 35.09 1.93
N PHE A 916 16.71 34.79 0.68
CA PHE A 916 16.23 35.51 -0.49
C PHE A 916 15.72 34.61 -1.64
N GLY A 917 16.35 33.46 -1.85
CA GLY A 917 16.07 32.57 -2.98
C GLY A 917 14.92 31.58 -2.77
N LYS A 918 14.56 31.25 -1.52
CA LYS A 918 13.39 30.40 -1.21
C LYS A 918 12.04 30.99 -1.65
N LYS A 919 11.96 32.29 -1.97
CA LYS A 919 10.75 32.96 -2.50
C LYS A 919 10.69 33.01 -4.04
N ALA A 920 11.75 32.59 -4.75
CA ALA A 920 11.80 32.56 -6.20
C ALA A 920 12.06 31.13 -6.66
N ALA A 921 11.00 30.32 -6.75
CA ALA A 921 11.06 28.94 -7.21
C ALA A 921 10.96 28.87 -8.74
N ALA A 922 12.03 29.23 -9.45
CA ALA A 922 12.18 28.87 -10.86
C ALA A 922 13.17 27.71 -11.01
N ASP A 923 13.01 26.93 -12.09
CA ASP A 923 14.00 25.94 -12.53
C ASP A 923 15.28 26.68 -12.98
N HIS A 924 16.15 27.02 -12.04
CA HIS A 924 17.41 27.66 -12.36
C HIS A 924 18.36 26.63 -12.97
N ALA A 925 18.82 26.90 -14.19
CA ALA A 925 19.79 26.02 -14.84
C ALA A 925 21.11 26.07 -14.06
N LEU A 926 21.64 24.90 -13.69
CA LEU A 926 22.93 24.78 -13.01
C LEU A 926 24.06 24.94 -14.02
N PRO A 927 24.82 26.05 -14.05
CA PRO A 927 25.75 26.31 -15.14
C PRO A 927 27.18 25.82 -14.85
N PHE A 928 27.45 25.37 -13.63
CA PHE A 928 28.78 24.95 -13.19
C PHE A 928 28.85 23.43 -13.05
N GLU A 929 29.81 22.82 -13.75
CA GLU A 929 29.99 21.37 -13.83
C GLU A 929 30.46 20.76 -12.50
N ASP A 930 31.19 21.55 -11.69
CA ASP A 930 31.68 21.12 -10.38
C ASP A 930 30.67 21.32 -9.24
N THR A 931 29.43 21.70 -9.59
CA THR A 931 28.30 21.72 -8.67
C THR A 931 27.48 20.47 -8.94
N VAL A 932 27.45 19.54 -7.98
CA VAL A 932 26.82 18.23 -8.16
C VAL A 932 25.29 18.37 -8.00
N PRO A 933 24.45 17.91 -8.95
CA PRO A 933 23.00 17.98 -8.81
C PRO A 933 22.47 17.25 -7.57
N GLY A 934 21.48 17.83 -6.88
CA GLY A 934 20.82 17.22 -5.72
C GLY A 934 21.61 17.27 -4.40
N VAL A 935 22.72 18.01 -4.33
CA VAL A 935 23.43 18.29 -3.07
C VAL A 935 22.79 19.52 -2.41
N TRP A 936 22.91 19.63 -1.08
CA TRP A 936 22.22 20.67 -0.30
C TRP A 936 22.44 22.12 -0.76
N TYR A 937 23.55 22.43 -1.45
CA TYR A 937 23.87 23.77 -1.99
C TYR A 937 23.54 23.96 -3.47
N THR A 938 23.09 22.91 -4.17
CA THR A 938 22.94 22.91 -5.64
C THR A 938 21.94 23.95 -6.09
N ASP A 939 20.75 23.97 -5.48
CA ASP A 939 19.68 24.90 -5.86
C ASP A 939 20.06 26.34 -5.51
N ALA A 940 20.78 26.53 -4.40
CA ALA A 940 21.29 27.83 -4.02
C ALA A 940 22.33 28.36 -5.02
N VAL A 941 23.24 27.50 -5.48
CA VAL A 941 24.24 27.87 -6.49
C VAL A 941 23.59 28.11 -7.85
N ALA A 942 22.59 27.30 -8.24
CA ALA A 942 21.83 27.48 -9.47
C ALA A 942 21.08 28.80 -9.48
N TRP A 943 20.31 29.07 -8.43
CA TRP A 943 19.60 30.34 -8.24
C TRP A 943 20.57 31.52 -8.26
N ALA A 944 21.64 31.47 -7.45
CA ALA A 944 22.56 32.59 -7.38
C ALA A 944 23.28 32.83 -8.71
N ALA A 945 23.50 31.80 -9.52
CA ALA A 945 24.09 31.95 -10.85
C ALA A 945 23.11 32.59 -11.84
N ASP A 946 21.87 32.10 -11.85
CA ASP A 946 20.80 32.57 -12.73
C ASP A 946 20.42 34.03 -12.44
N GLN A 947 20.41 34.40 -11.16
CA GLN A 947 20.19 35.80 -10.74
C GLN A 947 21.43 36.68 -10.89
N GLY A 948 22.55 36.15 -11.40
CA GLY A 948 23.80 36.89 -11.60
C GLY A 948 24.54 37.27 -10.31
N ILE A 949 24.11 36.75 -9.16
CA ILE A 949 24.71 36.96 -7.85
C ILE A 949 26.11 36.31 -7.80
N VAL A 950 26.26 35.11 -8.38
CA VAL A 950 27.55 34.45 -8.57
C VAL A 950 27.83 34.14 -10.03
N THR A 951 29.11 34.19 -10.42
CA THR A 951 29.54 33.96 -11.82
C THR A 951 30.57 32.83 -11.95
N GLY A 952 30.88 32.14 -10.85
CA GLY A 952 31.95 31.15 -10.78
C GLY A 952 33.36 31.77 -10.81
N TYR A 953 34.37 30.92 -10.60
CA TYR A 953 35.78 31.27 -10.87
C TYR A 953 36.05 31.28 -12.38
N THR A 954 35.39 30.39 -13.11
CA THR A 954 35.32 30.33 -14.57
C THR A 954 33.86 30.08 -14.98
N THR A 955 33.57 30.11 -16.27
CA THR A 955 32.22 29.89 -16.81
C THR A 955 31.63 28.51 -16.48
N SER A 956 32.46 27.51 -16.15
CA SER A 956 32.00 26.16 -15.81
C SER A 956 32.41 25.68 -14.40
N ARG A 957 33.13 26.50 -13.61
CA ARG A 957 33.62 26.11 -12.27
C ARG A 957 33.25 27.12 -11.18
N PHE A 958 32.54 26.67 -10.15
CA PHE A 958 32.13 27.47 -8.99
C PHE A 958 33.05 27.32 -7.76
N GLY A 959 33.59 26.12 -7.51
CA GLY A 959 34.37 25.78 -6.32
C GLY A 959 33.55 25.75 -5.03
N PRO A 960 32.52 24.90 -4.90
CA PRO A 960 31.57 24.94 -3.80
C PRO A 960 32.22 24.78 -2.42
N SER A 961 33.21 23.89 -2.29
CA SER A 961 33.91 23.61 -1.02
C SER A 961 35.11 24.52 -0.74
N ASP A 962 35.43 25.45 -1.66
CA ASP A 962 36.60 26.32 -1.49
C ASP A 962 36.29 27.39 -0.41
N PRO A 963 37.18 27.61 0.58
CA PRO A 963 37.02 28.68 1.56
C PRO A 963 36.93 30.04 0.88
N ILE A 964 35.91 30.83 1.20
CA ILE A 964 35.70 32.11 0.51
C ILE A 964 36.61 33.20 1.07
N THR A 965 37.15 34.04 0.20
CA THR A 965 37.89 35.23 0.63
C THR A 965 36.93 36.36 0.97
N ARG A 966 37.35 37.26 1.87
CA ARG A 966 36.54 38.43 2.25
C ARG A 966 36.20 39.33 1.06
N GLN A 967 37.14 39.49 0.12
CA GLN A 967 36.88 40.28 -1.09
C GLN A 967 35.82 39.61 -2.00
N ASP A 968 35.84 38.28 -2.13
CA ASP A 968 34.87 37.57 -2.98
C ASP A 968 33.48 37.59 -2.38
N PHE A 969 33.38 37.40 -1.06
CA PHE A 969 32.10 37.50 -0.36
C PHE A 969 31.46 38.88 -0.51
N THR A 970 32.29 39.93 -0.43
CA THR A 970 31.85 41.32 -0.59
C THR A 970 31.27 41.58 -1.98
N VAL A 971 31.88 41.01 -3.03
CA VAL A 971 31.35 41.12 -4.40
C VAL A 971 29.99 40.43 -4.53
N ILE A 972 29.80 39.27 -3.89
CA ILE A 972 28.52 38.55 -3.89
C ILE A 972 27.43 39.38 -3.20
N LEU A 973 27.70 39.95 -2.02
CA LEU A 973 26.73 40.80 -1.31
C LEU A 973 26.38 42.06 -2.08
N SER A 974 27.35 42.70 -2.75
CA SER A 974 27.10 43.91 -3.55
C SER A 974 26.15 43.61 -4.72
N ARG A 975 26.31 42.47 -5.39
CA ARG A 975 25.43 42.04 -6.49
C ARG A 975 24.03 41.71 -6.01
N LEU A 976 23.92 41.01 -4.88
CA LEU A 976 22.64 40.72 -4.26
C LEU A 976 21.91 42.00 -3.86
N ALA A 977 22.60 42.95 -3.24
CA ALA A 977 22.01 44.23 -2.86
C ALA A 977 21.51 45.02 -4.09
N ALA A 978 22.23 44.97 -5.20
CA ALA A 978 21.80 45.59 -6.45
C ALA A 978 20.53 44.93 -7.03
N MET A 979 20.41 43.60 -6.92
CA MET A 979 19.23 42.84 -7.37
C MET A 979 17.95 43.29 -6.66
N TYR A 980 18.03 43.61 -5.37
CA TYR A 980 16.92 44.14 -4.58
C TYR A 980 16.81 45.68 -4.62
N HIS A 981 17.54 46.33 -5.52
CA HIS A 981 17.56 47.79 -5.70
C HIS A 981 17.90 48.58 -4.41
N LEU A 982 18.75 48.02 -3.55
CA LEU A 982 19.23 48.71 -2.35
C LEU A 982 20.14 49.87 -2.76
N ASP A 983 19.93 51.05 -2.18
CA ASP A 983 20.72 52.26 -2.46
C ASP A 983 22.12 52.14 -1.83
N LEU A 984 23.01 51.41 -2.51
CA LEU A 984 24.42 51.36 -2.16
C LEU A 984 25.10 52.65 -2.60
N LYS A 985 25.75 53.34 -1.66
CA LYS A 985 26.43 54.61 -1.95
C LYS A 985 27.51 54.44 -3.03
N PRO A 986 27.77 55.48 -3.86
CA PRO A 986 28.79 55.38 -4.91
C PRO A 986 30.18 55.01 -4.36
N ALA A 987 30.92 54.14 -5.08
CA ALA A 987 32.24 53.66 -4.66
C ALA A 987 33.24 54.80 -4.33
N ALA A 988 33.12 55.94 -5.02
CA ALA A 988 33.95 57.13 -4.78
C ALA A 988 33.79 57.74 -3.36
N GLN A 989 32.77 57.32 -2.60
CA GLN A 989 32.55 57.75 -1.21
C GLN A 989 33.18 56.80 -0.17
N GLY A 990 33.67 55.63 -0.59
CA GLY A 990 34.46 54.75 0.27
C GLY A 990 35.85 55.34 0.56
N GLN A 991 36.46 54.94 1.66
CA GLN A 991 37.81 55.34 2.04
C GLN A 991 38.77 54.16 1.84
N PRO A 992 39.97 54.38 1.26
CA PRO A 992 40.94 53.30 1.06
C PRO A 992 41.32 52.67 2.41
N PHE A 993 41.30 51.33 2.44
CA PHE A 993 41.81 50.57 3.58
C PHE A 993 43.34 50.63 3.62
N ALA A 994 43.95 50.29 4.75
CA ALA A 994 45.41 50.32 4.88
C ALA A 994 46.13 49.35 3.92
N ASP A 995 45.45 48.26 3.54
CA ASP A 995 45.90 47.23 2.60
C ASP A 995 45.18 47.30 1.25
N ASP A 996 44.71 48.49 0.88
CA ASP A 996 43.91 48.74 -0.33
C ASP A 996 44.60 48.36 -1.65
N SER A 997 45.93 48.34 -1.67
CA SER A 997 46.71 47.87 -2.81
C SER A 997 46.63 46.35 -3.02
N LEU A 998 46.23 45.60 -2.00
CA LEU A 998 46.04 44.14 -2.07
C LEU A 998 44.62 43.75 -2.52
N ILE A 999 43.69 44.69 -2.50
CA ILE A 999 42.33 44.48 -3.00
C ILE A 999 42.40 44.32 -4.51
N SER A 1000 41.90 43.18 -5.00
CA SER A 1000 41.90 42.93 -6.44
C SER A 1000 40.98 43.90 -7.16
N GLY A 1001 41.38 44.36 -8.35
CA GLY A 1001 40.66 45.41 -9.08
C GLY A 1001 39.16 45.13 -9.26
N TYR A 1002 38.78 43.86 -9.49
CA TYR A 1002 37.38 43.47 -9.66
C TYR A 1002 36.53 43.60 -8.39
N ALA A 1003 37.15 43.59 -7.20
CA ALA A 1003 36.46 43.66 -5.92
C ALA A 1003 36.44 45.07 -5.33
N LYS A 1004 37.25 45.99 -5.86
CA LYS A 1004 37.53 47.29 -5.26
C LYS A 1004 36.27 48.17 -5.15
N ASP A 1005 35.46 48.18 -6.21
CA ASP A 1005 34.21 48.95 -6.21
C ASP A 1005 33.18 48.39 -5.22
N ALA A 1006 33.02 47.06 -5.17
CA ALA A 1006 32.10 46.41 -4.22
C ALA A 1006 32.52 46.67 -2.77
N VAL A 1007 33.82 46.64 -2.48
CA VAL A 1007 34.37 46.93 -1.15
C VAL A 1007 34.06 48.36 -0.74
N TYR A 1008 34.30 49.34 -1.60
CA TYR A 1008 34.02 50.74 -1.26
C TYR A 1008 32.54 51.06 -1.18
N GLN A 1009 31.70 50.46 -2.03
CA GLN A 1009 30.24 50.64 -1.98
C GLN A 1009 29.66 50.12 -0.67
N LEU A 1010 30.03 48.90 -0.27
CA LEU A 1010 29.53 48.30 0.96
C LEU A 1010 30.16 48.93 2.22
N GLN A 1011 31.39 49.44 2.14
CA GLN A 1011 31.99 50.25 3.20
C GLN A 1011 31.25 51.59 3.38
N ALA A 1012 31.01 52.31 2.29
CA ALA A 1012 30.27 53.58 2.34
C ALA A 1012 28.81 53.40 2.78
N ALA A 1013 28.21 52.22 2.51
CA ALA A 1013 26.90 51.84 3.00
C ALA A 1013 26.88 51.44 4.49
N GLY A 1014 28.04 51.31 5.13
CA GLY A 1014 28.18 50.91 6.53
C GLY A 1014 28.01 49.42 6.79
N ILE A 1015 28.04 48.60 5.74
CA ILE A 1015 27.94 47.13 5.84
C ILE A 1015 29.31 46.52 6.15
N ILE A 1016 30.40 47.17 5.72
CA ILE A 1016 31.79 46.73 5.95
C ILE A 1016 32.59 47.81 6.68
N GLY A 1017 33.19 47.45 7.82
CA GLY A 1017 34.02 48.36 8.62
C GLY A 1017 35.53 48.11 8.59
N GLY A 1018 35.98 47.00 7.97
CA GLY A 1018 37.36 46.53 8.09
C GLY A 1018 37.66 45.81 9.41
N LYS A 1019 38.88 45.31 9.56
CA LYS A 1019 39.45 44.71 10.77
C LYS A 1019 40.34 45.74 11.50
N GLU A 1020 41.05 45.29 12.53
CA GLU A 1020 42.03 46.10 13.26
C GLU A 1020 43.03 46.80 12.32
N ASN A 1021 43.50 47.99 12.73
CA ASN A 1021 44.39 48.86 11.94
C ASN A 1021 43.82 49.33 10.59
N HIS A 1022 42.48 49.35 10.45
CA HIS A 1022 41.79 49.77 9.23
C HIS A 1022 42.20 48.95 7.99
N GLN A 1023 42.47 47.66 8.18
CA GLN A 1023 42.75 46.71 7.09
C GLN A 1023 41.47 46.00 6.67
N PHE A 1024 41.29 45.78 5.37
CA PHE A 1024 40.18 44.99 4.85
C PHE A 1024 40.45 43.48 4.92
N ASP A 1025 41.72 43.09 4.78
CA ASP A 1025 42.21 41.72 4.65
C ASP A 1025 41.56 40.99 3.45
N PRO A 1026 41.81 41.46 2.21
CA PRO A 1026 41.08 41.00 1.02
C PRO A 1026 41.25 39.51 0.73
N LYS A 1027 42.42 38.94 1.07
CA LYS A 1027 42.76 37.53 0.81
C LYS A 1027 42.49 36.62 2.01
N GLY A 1028 42.21 37.19 3.19
CA GLY A 1028 41.76 36.45 4.35
C GLY A 1028 40.42 35.77 4.12
N ARG A 1029 40.15 34.72 4.90
CA ARG A 1029 38.91 33.95 4.80
C ARG A 1029 37.83 34.53 5.70
N ALA A 1030 36.59 34.52 5.23
CA ALA A 1030 35.45 35.02 6.00
C ALA A 1030 35.01 33.98 7.03
N THR A 1031 34.81 34.41 8.28
CA THR A 1031 34.22 33.54 9.31
C THR A 1031 32.69 33.57 9.25
N ARG A 1032 32.06 32.57 9.87
CA ARG A 1032 30.59 32.48 10.01
C ARG A 1032 29.98 33.69 10.74
N ALA A 1033 30.65 34.16 11.79
CA ALA A 1033 30.24 35.36 12.53
C ALA A 1033 30.32 36.64 11.69
N GLU A 1034 31.41 36.81 10.94
CA GLU A 1034 31.58 37.95 10.05
C GLU A 1034 30.52 37.95 8.94
N ALA A 1035 30.22 36.79 8.37
CA ALA A 1035 29.18 36.64 7.35
C ALA A 1035 27.77 36.90 7.89
N ALA A 1036 27.44 36.40 9.08
CA ALA A 1036 26.13 36.64 9.70
C ALA A 1036 25.90 38.13 9.96
N LYS A 1037 26.89 38.85 10.51
CA LYS A 1037 26.76 40.30 10.74
C LYS A 1037 26.61 41.08 9.42
N MET A 1038 27.43 40.78 8.41
CA MET A 1038 27.34 41.48 7.11
C MET A 1038 26.01 41.19 6.41
N LEU A 1039 25.49 39.96 6.48
CA LEU A 1039 24.19 39.58 5.93
C LEU A 1039 23.04 40.27 6.66
N TYR A 1040 23.07 40.29 7.99
CA TYR A 1040 22.08 41.00 8.81
C TYR A 1040 22.01 42.48 8.44
N LEU A 1041 23.14 43.18 8.42
CA LEU A 1041 23.16 44.61 8.10
C LEU A 1041 22.68 44.91 6.67
N THR A 1042 22.87 43.97 5.75
CA THR A 1042 22.35 44.07 4.38
C THR A 1042 20.82 43.90 4.35
N LEU A 1043 20.29 42.91 5.07
CA LEU A 1043 18.85 42.64 5.20
C LEU A 1043 18.09 43.74 5.95
N ASP A 1044 18.69 44.28 7.00
CA ASP A 1044 18.12 45.36 7.80
C ASP A 1044 17.98 46.65 6.97
N LYS A 1045 19.00 46.99 6.19
CA LYS A 1045 18.93 48.10 5.22
C LYS A 1045 17.91 47.87 4.11
N ALA A 1046 17.57 46.61 3.83
CA ALA A 1046 16.50 46.24 2.91
C ALA A 1046 15.10 46.28 3.53
N GLY A 1047 14.97 46.52 4.84
CA GLY A 1047 13.71 46.44 5.55
C GLY A 1047 13.14 45.02 5.64
N LEU A 1048 13.99 44.01 5.49
CA LEU A 1048 13.61 42.59 5.45
C LEU A 1048 13.86 41.86 6.78
N ILE A 1049 14.39 42.56 7.78
CA ILE A 1049 14.39 42.10 9.17
C ILE A 1049 13.07 42.50 9.80
N ASP A 1050 12.33 41.53 10.32
CA ASP A 1050 11.13 41.81 11.09
C ASP A 1050 11.50 42.66 12.33
N PRO A 1051 10.83 43.80 12.57
CA PRO A 1051 11.13 44.68 13.69
C PRO A 1051 11.18 43.97 15.05
N LYS A 1052 10.43 42.87 15.24
CA LYS A 1052 10.45 42.09 16.50
C LYS A 1052 11.77 41.35 16.75
N TYR A 1053 12.57 41.14 15.71
CA TYR A 1053 13.87 40.48 15.76
C TYR A 1053 15.03 41.42 15.42
N ALA A 1054 14.79 42.73 15.28
CA ALA A 1054 15.83 43.68 14.97
C ALA A 1054 16.84 43.85 16.13
N VAL A 1055 18.12 43.84 15.81
CA VAL A 1055 19.22 44.10 16.74
C VAL A 1055 19.30 45.60 17.02
N GLU A 1056 19.17 46.01 18.27
CA GLU A 1056 19.36 47.41 18.68
C GLU A 1056 20.79 47.88 18.35
N SER A 1057 20.89 49.02 17.66
CA SER A 1057 22.12 49.55 17.07
C SER A 1057 23.11 50.13 18.08
#